data_AF-A0A822AQR6-F1
#
_entry.id   AF-A0A822AQR6-F1
#
_cell.length_a   1.000
_cell.length_b   1.000
_cell.length_c   1.000
_cell.angle_alpha   90.00
_cell.angle_beta   90.00
_cell.angle_gamma   90.00
#
_symmetry.space_group_name_H-M   'P 1'
#
loop_
_entity.id
_entity.type
_entity.pdbx_description
1 polymer ?
#
loop_
_entity_poly.entity_id
_entity_poly.type
_entity_poly.pdbx_seq_one_letter_code
_entity_poly.pdbx_strand_id
1 'polypeptide(L)'
;MSHAIYCPLTPNHPQQRLNGILRQTNARCILTHDMTANKFESKTVNLSSLIRPNNIDIIDQSLNVPRRDFDEVAYIIFTSGSTGEPKGVQLTHRNLLLTVASYAYNGSILPTDTALQITPCSFDAHVPELLGCLIMGGTSILLHPDGNMQLNYLTSLVERNQASYMHSVPSHLSIICEQLEKDNAFERLVTLRSLCSSGEAMDIRSLNKFRRNTKATIFNLYGPAECTDVSIYKITQDVKQMIEPTCIGRLSPNLVCRILDPYMQTIIPDGHQIGELFVSGPSVFPGYLNRNDLTQCVLINGLSDRTEPYYKTGDLVRLDAYGSLHYVGRKDFMVKLRGPASFAQTRLYLDECLRFGTSKNSIATYHMPLVYEIIQTSISLKRLERALMTIIHKHKILRTRLLFDENLGELQQEILDEISPIIIVTEVDNEKDVEKILYDEETNPNLFNLNEGKVFRCHVLRRSTSMDQNLLLISDIIIFNFHHIAFDGASIDIFFEDLQKAYSTDKSLPYCLFDYIDYSIHEKDMKMDDAKDFWKQHLDGFSNTYLSLPYDRFPNENNTRSGLGSTVSFELCTNVVDRMLNYMAEHEMTLFQVGLAAFYIFLFKLTQQTDLCVLTISANRYRAELKDILGFFSNTLPQRMIIDPHWTLDQLFDCTKELCLKSMRHAHFPYQEMGELQGIQTLFLAEPICQAKCSSELVLKPSRSLLDDMVA
;
A
#
# COMPACT_ATOMS: atom_id res chain seq x y z
N MET A 1 -5.17 41.60 25.04
CA MET A 1 -4.53 40.82 23.95
C MET A 1 -4.07 41.80 22.88
N SER A 2 -2.79 41.72 22.50
CA SER A 2 -2.14 42.56 21.48
C SER A 2 -2.52 42.10 20.05
N HIS A 3 -2.19 42.88 19.03
CA HIS A 3 -2.29 42.52 17.59
C HIS A 3 -1.35 41.36 17.19
N ALA A 4 -1.11 40.39 18.08
CA ALA A 4 -0.10 39.37 17.93
C ALA A 4 -0.67 38.09 17.31
N ILE A 5 0.05 37.55 16.34
CA ILE A 5 -0.16 36.22 15.77
C ILE A 5 0.70 35.25 16.58
N TYR A 6 0.12 34.17 17.07
CA TYR A 6 0.91 33.14 17.77
C TYR A 6 1.29 31.99 16.83
N CYS A 7 2.48 31.45 17.02
CA CYS A 7 2.97 30.26 16.33
C CYS A 7 3.46 29.27 17.40
N PRO A 8 2.72 28.17 17.65
CA PRO A 8 3.11 27.20 18.66
C PRO A 8 4.39 26.45 18.24
N LEU A 9 5.31 26.27 19.19
CA LEU A 9 6.55 25.53 19.01
C LEU A 9 6.60 24.39 20.02
N THR A 10 6.82 23.16 19.55
CA THR A 10 7.07 22.02 20.44
C THR A 10 8.57 21.95 20.75
N PRO A 11 8.99 22.10 22.02
CA PRO A 11 10.41 22.17 22.37
C PRO A 11 11.21 20.93 21.98
N ASN A 12 10.58 19.76 21.92
CA ASN A 12 11.24 18.49 21.59
C ASN A 12 11.50 18.32 20.08
N HIS A 13 11.06 19.25 19.22
CA HIS A 13 11.42 19.23 17.81
C HIS A 13 12.93 19.44 17.60
N PRO A 14 13.53 18.85 16.55
CA PRO A 14 14.93 19.08 16.21
C PRO A 14 15.26 20.56 16.06
N GLN A 15 16.44 20.98 16.52
CA GLN A 15 16.86 22.38 16.49
C GLN A 15 16.81 22.98 15.08
N GLN A 16 17.15 22.20 14.05
CA GLN A 16 17.06 22.62 12.65
C GLN A 16 15.64 23.01 12.24
N ARG A 17 14.62 22.25 12.69
CA ARG A 17 13.21 22.54 12.43
C ARG A 17 12.78 23.81 13.15
N LEU A 18 13.14 23.97 14.43
CA LEU A 18 12.85 25.17 15.21
C LEU A 18 13.47 26.41 14.57
N ASN A 19 14.74 26.35 14.17
CA ASN A 19 15.43 27.43 13.48
C ASN A 19 14.80 27.75 12.11
N GLY A 20 14.33 26.73 11.38
CA GLY A 20 13.56 26.92 10.14
C GLY A 20 12.28 27.72 10.37
N ILE A 21 11.47 27.33 11.36
CA ILE A 21 10.23 28.03 11.73
C ILE A 21 10.53 29.47 12.19
N LEU A 22 11.52 29.68 13.03
CA LEU A 22 11.90 31.02 13.51
C LEU A 22 12.36 31.95 12.40
N ARG A 23 13.12 31.43 11.42
CA ARG A 23 13.53 32.18 10.22
C ARG A 23 12.33 32.58 9.37
N GLN A 24 11.38 31.67 9.15
CA GLN A 24 10.20 31.95 8.33
C GLN A 24 9.22 32.93 9.01
N THR A 25 9.01 32.78 10.33
CA THR A 25 8.09 33.64 11.11
C THR A 25 8.65 35.04 11.36
N ASN A 26 9.97 35.19 11.43
CA ASN A 26 10.63 36.41 11.87
C ASN A 26 10.01 36.98 13.17
N ALA A 27 9.68 36.09 14.11
CA ALA A 27 8.96 36.44 15.32
C ALA A 27 9.65 37.58 16.10
N ARG A 28 8.84 38.49 16.65
CA ARG A 28 9.33 39.63 17.46
C ARG A 28 9.82 39.20 18.83
N CYS A 29 9.18 38.20 19.42
CA CYS A 29 9.54 37.61 20.70
C CYS A 29 9.19 36.13 20.73
N ILE A 30 9.93 35.37 21.54
CA ILE A 30 9.67 33.96 21.84
C ILE A 30 9.27 33.88 23.31
N LEU A 31 8.02 33.52 23.59
CA LEU A 31 7.56 33.26 24.95
C LEU A 31 7.92 31.83 25.33
N THR A 32 8.67 31.63 26.41
CA THR A 32 9.13 30.29 26.81
C THR A 32 9.30 30.15 28.32
N HIS A 33 9.37 28.92 28.80
CA HIS A 33 9.69 28.61 30.19
C HIS A 33 11.22 28.62 30.39
N ASP A 34 11.69 28.92 31.61
CA ASP A 34 13.14 29.00 31.90
C ASP A 34 13.89 27.72 31.51
N MET A 35 13.25 26.56 31.70
CA MET A 35 13.80 25.24 31.34
C MET A 35 14.04 25.05 29.84
N THR A 36 13.33 25.79 28.98
CA THR A 36 13.41 25.66 27.52
C THR A 36 14.05 26.89 26.85
N ALA A 37 14.41 27.90 27.64
CA ALA A 37 14.99 29.15 27.15
C ALA A 37 16.34 28.94 26.44
N ASN A 38 17.13 27.97 26.90
CA ASN A 38 18.44 27.64 26.33
C ASN A 38 18.38 27.10 24.89
N LYS A 39 17.21 26.70 24.39
CA LYS A 39 17.01 26.26 23.00
C LYS A 39 16.95 27.43 22.00
N PHE A 40 16.88 28.66 22.48
CA PHE A 40 16.68 29.85 21.66
C PHE A 40 17.78 30.88 21.91
N GLU A 41 18.49 31.27 20.85
CA GLU A 41 19.68 32.13 20.94
C GLU A 41 19.35 33.63 21.13
N SER A 42 18.15 34.08 20.76
CA SER A 42 17.76 35.50 20.88
C SER A 42 16.24 35.72 20.92
N LYS A 43 15.82 36.92 21.35
CA LYS A 43 14.40 37.38 21.45
C LYS A 43 13.52 36.59 22.42
N THR A 44 14.12 35.84 23.34
CA THR A 44 13.42 35.06 24.36
C THR A 44 12.91 35.93 25.51
N VAL A 45 11.65 35.73 25.90
CA VAL A 45 11.04 36.31 27.10
C VAL A 45 10.59 35.16 27.99
N ASN A 46 11.20 35.04 29.17
CA ASN A 46 10.89 33.97 30.12
C ASN A 46 9.58 34.24 30.85
N LEU A 47 8.71 33.23 30.93
CA LEU A 47 7.42 33.34 31.60
C LEU A 47 7.54 33.71 33.09
N SER A 48 8.58 33.24 33.79
CA SER A 48 8.84 33.59 35.20
C SER A 48 9.09 35.09 35.43
N SER A 49 9.60 35.79 34.41
CA SER A 49 9.77 37.24 34.44
C SER A 49 8.46 38.01 34.24
N LEU A 50 7.45 37.38 33.61
CA LEU A 50 6.14 37.95 33.33
C LEU A 50 5.12 37.61 34.42
N ILE A 51 5.23 36.44 35.06
CA ILE A 51 4.31 35.96 36.08
C ILE A 51 4.98 36.12 37.46
N ARG A 52 4.71 37.24 38.14
CA ARG A 52 5.16 37.44 39.53
C ARG A 52 4.07 36.95 40.49
N PRO A 53 4.33 35.93 41.35
CA PRO A 53 3.30 35.31 42.19
C PRO A 53 2.59 36.26 43.17
N ASN A 54 3.17 37.43 43.49
CA ASN A 54 2.58 38.43 44.40
C ASN A 54 2.22 39.77 43.73
N ASN A 55 2.41 39.91 42.41
CA ASN A 55 2.00 41.08 41.63
C ASN A 55 1.09 40.64 40.47
N ILE A 56 0.02 39.90 40.81
CA ILE A 56 -1.20 40.09 40.04
C ILE A 56 -1.75 41.42 40.55
N ASP A 57 -1.18 42.54 40.10
CA ASP A 57 -2.03 43.67 39.84
C ASP A 57 -3.05 43.08 38.86
N ILE A 58 -4.20 42.66 39.38
CA ILE A 58 -5.35 42.37 38.54
C ILE A 58 -5.45 43.67 37.78
N ILE A 59 -5.12 43.62 36.49
CA ILE A 59 -5.40 44.72 35.59
C ILE A 59 -6.93 44.71 35.55
N ASP A 60 -7.53 45.31 36.58
CA ASP A 60 -8.94 45.65 36.71
C ASP A 60 -9.19 46.90 35.88
N GLN A 61 -8.65 46.86 34.67
CA GLN A 61 -9.02 47.72 33.59
C GLN A 61 -9.62 46.75 32.61
N SER A 62 -10.91 46.94 32.33
CA SER A 62 -11.51 46.59 31.06
C SER A 62 -10.47 46.80 29.96
N LEU A 63 -9.73 45.73 29.62
CA LEU A 63 -8.77 45.78 28.53
C LEU A 63 -9.65 46.15 27.36
N ASN A 64 -9.47 47.37 26.85
CA ASN A 64 -10.18 47.85 25.69
C ASN A 64 -9.58 47.08 24.52
N VAL A 65 -9.93 45.81 24.40
CA VAL A 65 -9.41 44.91 23.37
C VAL A 65 -10.06 45.39 22.07
N PRO A 66 -9.28 45.95 21.14
CA PRO A 66 -9.86 46.40 19.88
C PRO A 66 -10.52 45.21 19.19
N ARG A 67 -11.73 45.42 18.65
CA ARG A 67 -12.38 44.42 17.78
C ARG A 67 -11.43 44.12 16.62
N ARG A 68 -11.23 42.82 16.35
CA ARG A 68 -10.41 42.35 15.23
C ARG A 68 -11.31 42.09 14.04
N ASP A 69 -10.76 42.24 12.85
CA ASP A 69 -11.38 41.67 11.66
C ASP A 69 -11.28 40.13 11.74
N PHE A 70 -12.32 39.43 11.31
CA PHE A 70 -12.30 37.97 11.24
C PHE A 70 -11.27 37.45 10.25
N ASP A 71 -10.93 38.24 9.23
CA ASP A 71 -10.00 37.86 8.17
C ASP A 71 -8.53 38.15 8.53
N GLU A 72 -8.26 38.75 9.70
CA GLU A 72 -6.91 38.83 10.25
C GLU A 72 -6.40 37.44 10.68
N VAL A 73 -5.12 37.16 10.39
CA VAL A 73 -4.42 35.95 10.83
C VAL A 73 -4.40 35.91 12.36
N ALA A 74 -4.89 34.82 12.93
CA ALA A 74 -4.91 34.55 14.36
C ALA A 74 -3.68 33.73 14.79
N TYR A 75 -3.32 32.71 13.99
CA TYR A 75 -2.22 31.81 14.31
C TYR A 75 -1.61 31.16 13.07
N ILE A 76 -0.43 30.56 13.24
CA ILE A 76 0.30 29.89 12.16
C ILE A 76 0.68 28.47 12.62
N ILE A 77 0.35 27.46 11.84
CA ILE A 77 0.74 26.06 12.06
C ILE A 77 1.73 25.63 10.98
N PHE A 78 2.77 24.88 11.35
CA PHE A 78 3.78 24.42 10.41
C PHE A 78 3.62 22.95 10.05
N THR A 79 3.27 22.68 8.79
CA THR A 79 3.17 21.31 8.25
C THR A 79 4.51 20.81 7.73
N SER A 80 4.66 19.49 7.57
CA SER A 80 5.81 18.88 6.87
C SER A 80 5.67 19.11 5.38
N GLY A 81 6.55 19.90 4.78
CA GLY A 81 6.56 20.10 3.32
C GLY A 81 7.03 18.85 2.58
N SER A 82 6.42 18.55 1.44
CA SER A 82 6.89 17.51 0.49
C SER A 82 8.34 17.72 0.02
N THR A 83 8.87 18.93 0.15
CA THR A 83 10.25 19.32 -0.18
C THR A 83 11.20 19.33 1.03
N GLY A 84 10.79 18.79 2.19
CA GLY A 84 11.57 18.75 3.43
C GLY A 84 11.53 20.03 4.29
N GLU A 85 11.40 21.20 3.68
CA GLU A 85 11.23 22.48 4.41
C GLU A 85 9.79 22.64 4.95
N PRO A 86 9.60 22.96 6.25
CA PRO A 86 8.27 23.20 6.83
C PRO A 86 7.53 24.37 6.16
N LYS A 87 6.21 24.28 6.02
CA LYS A 87 5.37 25.33 5.42
C LYS A 87 4.45 25.92 6.48
N GLY A 88 4.48 27.24 6.67
CA GLY A 88 3.62 27.92 7.64
C GLY A 88 2.23 28.19 7.07
N VAL A 89 1.22 27.46 7.52
CA VAL A 89 -0.20 27.66 7.17
C VAL A 89 -0.74 28.83 8.00
N GLN A 90 -1.17 29.92 7.35
CA GLN A 90 -1.73 31.08 8.04
C GLN A 90 -3.22 30.87 8.29
N LEU A 91 -3.68 30.93 9.53
CA LEU A 91 -5.07 30.68 9.91
C LEU A 91 -5.67 31.89 10.60
N THR A 92 -6.83 32.32 10.13
CA THR A 92 -7.53 33.55 10.55
C THR A 92 -8.41 33.34 11.78
N HIS A 93 -8.89 34.44 12.36
CA HIS A 93 -9.94 34.37 13.39
C HIS A 93 -11.23 33.72 12.85
N ARG A 94 -11.54 33.92 11.56
CA ARG A 94 -12.65 33.25 10.87
C ARG A 94 -12.46 31.74 10.84
N ASN A 95 -11.28 31.27 10.46
CA ASN A 95 -10.95 29.84 10.45
C ASN A 95 -11.22 29.21 11.81
N LEU A 96 -10.65 29.79 12.88
CA LEU A 96 -10.84 29.34 14.26
C LEU A 96 -12.33 29.23 14.63
N LEU A 97 -13.09 30.29 14.42
CA LEU A 97 -14.49 30.34 14.84
C LEU A 97 -15.38 29.40 14.02
N LEU A 98 -15.10 29.23 12.72
CA LEU A 98 -15.83 28.29 11.87
C LEU A 98 -15.56 26.84 12.27
N THR A 99 -14.33 26.48 12.65
CA THR A 99 -14.02 25.15 13.20
C THR A 99 -14.82 24.90 14.47
N VAL A 100 -14.81 25.84 15.42
CA VAL A 100 -15.58 25.69 16.67
C VAL A 100 -17.08 25.59 16.38
N ALA A 101 -17.60 26.40 15.45
CA ALA A 101 -19.00 26.34 15.04
C ALA A 101 -19.35 25.00 14.36
N SER A 102 -18.47 24.44 13.52
CA SER A 102 -18.64 23.11 12.90
C SER A 102 -18.76 22.01 13.96
N TYR A 103 -17.89 22.03 14.96
CA TYR A 103 -17.90 21.04 16.04
C TYR A 103 -19.16 21.18 16.91
N ALA A 104 -19.56 22.40 17.24
CA ALA A 104 -20.78 22.68 17.97
C ALA A 104 -22.04 22.26 17.19
N TYR A 105 -22.10 22.57 15.88
CA TYR A 105 -23.21 22.22 15.00
C TYR A 105 -23.42 20.69 14.91
N ASN A 106 -22.33 19.93 14.82
CA ASN A 106 -22.38 18.47 14.79
C ASN A 106 -22.59 17.84 16.18
N GLY A 107 -22.52 18.63 17.25
CA GLY A 107 -22.58 18.18 18.63
C GLY A 107 -21.35 17.36 19.05
N SER A 108 -20.21 17.52 18.37
CA SER A 108 -18.96 16.85 18.75
C SER A 108 -18.31 17.50 19.96
N ILE A 109 -18.53 18.82 20.18
CA ILE A 109 -18.18 19.57 21.40
C ILE A 109 -19.43 20.28 21.95
N LEU A 110 -19.60 20.26 23.27
CA LEU A 110 -20.66 20.93 24.02
C LEU A 110 -20.11 21.86 25.10
N PRO A 111 -20.86 22.89 25.54
CA PRO A 111 -20.47 23.79 26.64
C PRO A 111 -20.14 23.11 27.96
N THR A 112 -20.69 21.91 28.20
CA THR A 112 -20.48 21.15 29.43
C THR A 112 -19.32 20.18 29.34
N ASP A 113 -18.61 20.14 28.21
CA ASP A 113 -17.56 19.14 28.04
C ASP A 113 -16.31 19.45 28.86
N THR A 114 -15.71 18.37 29.35
CA THR A 114 -14.35 18.37 29.86
C THR A 114 -13.46 17.64 28.86
N ALA A 115 -12.66 18.40 28.11
CA ALA A 115 -11.78 17.94 27.05
C ALA A 115 -10.38 17.60 27.56
N LEU A 116 -9.76 16.57 26.98
CA LEU A 116 -8.34 16.31 27.15
C LEU A 116 -7.54 17.00 26.03
N GLN A 117 -6.50 17.75 26.41
CA GLN A 117 -5.56 18.35 25.48
C GLN A 117 -4.41 17.37 25.20
N ILE A 118 -4.65 16.44 24.25
CA ILE A 118 -3.76 15.32 23.94
C ILE A 118 -2.86 15.66 22.74
N THR A 119 -3.39 16.40 21.77
CA THR A 119 -2.72 16.69 20.51
C THR A 119 -1.55 17.66 20.74
N PRO A 120 -0.33 17.40 20.26
CA PRO A 120 0.74 18.37 20.38
C PRO A 120 0.36 19.72 19.75
N CYS A 121 0.70 20.83 20.40
CA CYS A 121 0.29 22.18 19.96
C CYS A 121 0.80 22.58 18.57
N SER A 122 1.77 21.84 18.01
CA SER A 122 2.25 22.02 16.64
C SER A 122 1.29 21.50 15.55
N PHE A 123 0.21 20.81 15.93
CA PHE A 123 -0.85 20.36 15.01
C PHE A 123 -2.12 21.15 15.28
N ASP A 124 -2.87 21.46 14.24
CA ASP A 124 -4.12 22.25 14.31
C ASP A 124 -5.21 21.59 15.17
N ALA A 125 -5.26 20.26 15.28
CA ALA A 125 -6.23 19.56 16.13
C ALA A 125 -6.14 19.91 17.63
N HIS A 126 -5.04 20.52 18.12
CA HIS A 126 -4.99 21.07 19.49
C HIS A 126 -5.98 22.23 19.72
N VAL A 127 -6.32 22.96 18.64
CA VAL A 127 -7.16 24.15 18.70
C VAL A 127 -8.56 23.84 19.21
N PRO A 128 -9.32 22.85 18.67
CA PRO A 128 -10.61 22.48 19.22
C PRO A 128 -10.51 21.90 20.65
N GLU A 129 -9.47 21.14 20.99
CA GLU A 129 -9.26 20.59 22.34
C GLU A 129 -9.07 21.67 23.42
N LEU A 130 -8.36 22.75 23.06
CA LEU A 130 -8.04 23.84 23.95
C LEU A 130 -9.00 25.03 23.77
N LEU A 131 -8.85 25.76 22.66
CA LEU A 131 -9.60 26.98 22.41
C LEU A 131 -11.07 26.69 22.10
N GLY A 132 -11.37 25.64 21.34
CA GLY A 132 -12.75 25.28 21.02
C GLY A 132 -13.58 24.95 22.26
N CYS A 133 -13.02 24.10 23.13
CA CYS A 133 -13.64 23.78 24.41
C CYS A 133 -13.87 25.03 25.28
N LEU A 134 -12.85 25.89 25.42
CA LEU A 134 -12.95 27.11 26.22
C LEU A 134 -13.93 28.15 25.63
N ILE A 135 -13.95 28.33 24.31
CA ILE A 135 -14.88 29.23 23.62
C ILE A 135 -16.33 28.78 23.84
N MET A 136 -16.57 27.47 23.88
CA MET A 136 -17.90 26.91 24.15
C MET A 136 -18.30 26.99 25.63
N GLY A 137 -17.39 27.30 26.54
CA GLY A 137 -17.62 27.36 28.00
C GLY A 137 -17.25 26.09 28.76
N GLY A 138 -16.62 25.11 28.10
CA GLY A 138 -16.16 23.87 28.70
C GLY A 138 -14.82 24.00 29.43
N THR A 139 -14.29 22.86 29.89
CA THR A 139 -13.01 22.75 30.61
C THR A 139 -12.00 21.96 29.79
N SER A 140 -10.75 22.45 29.69
CA SER A 140 -9.66 21.73 29.03
C SER A 140 -8.62 21.26 30.05
N ILE A 141 -8.33 19.96 30.08
CA ILE A 141 -7.32 19.34 30.94
C ILE A 141 -6.01 19.26 30.17
N LEU A 142 -5.01 20.00 30.65
CA LEU A 142 -3.65 19.95 30.11
C LEU A 142 -2.90 18.73 30.63
N LEU A 143 -2.28 18.00 29.72
CA LEU A 143 -1.43 16.86 30.07
C LEU A 143 -0.02 17.33 30.44
N HIS A 144 0.67 16.57 31.28
CA HIS A 144 2.11 16.75 31.44
C HIS A 144 2.84 16.34 30.14
N PRO A 145 4.10 16.79 29.95
CA PRO A 145 4.89 16.42 28.76
C PRO A 145 4.91 14.91 28.54
N ASP A 146 4.73 14.47 27.29
CA ASP A 146 4.68 13.05 26.87
C ASP A 146 3.55 12.22 27.51
N GLY A 147 2.62 12.85 28.24
CA GLY A 147 1.50 12.17 28.88
C GLY A 147 0.53 11.51 27.89
N ASN A 148 0.50 11.99 26.64
CA ASN A 148 -0.25 11.37 25.56
C ASN A 148 0.26 9.96 25.20
N MET A 149 1.56 9.68 25.40
CA MET A 149 2.16 8.35 25.16
C MET A 149 1.96 7.38 26.33
N GLN A 150 1.53 7.88 27.49
CA GLN A 150 1.36 7.11 28.71
C GLN A 150 -0.11 6.72 28.90
N LEU A 151 -0.53 5.62 28.27
CA LEU A 151 -1.93 5.20 28.20
C LEU A 151 -2.62 5.03 29.57
N ASN A 152 -1.91 4.50 30.56
CA ASN A 152 -2.43 4.38 31.92
C ASN A 152 -2.67 5.73 32.59
N TYR A 153 -1.77 6.69 32.37
CA TYR A 153 -1.95 8.05 32.84
C TYR A 153 -3.15 8.70 32.13
N LEU A 154 -3.21 8.62 30.80
CA LEU A 154 -4.29 9.18 29.99
C LEU A 154 -5.67 8.65 30.41
N THR A 155 -5.82 7.34 30.51
CA THR A 155 -7.09 6.71 30.90
C THR A 155 -7.46 7.02 32.35
N SER A 156 -6.47 7.13 33.26
CA SER A 156 -6.72 7.58 34.63
C SER A 156 -7.17 9.05 34.72
N LEU A 157 -6.74 9.91 33.79
CA LEU A 157 -7.21 11.29 33.72
C LEU A 157 -8.67 11.36 33.26
N VAL A 158 -9.06 10.52 32.30
CA VAL A 158 -10.46 10.41 31.87
C VAL A 158 -11.33 10.10 33.07
N GLU A 159 -10.99 9.04 33.81
CA GLU A 159 -11.73 8.57 34.97
C GLU A 159 -11.77 9.62 36.11
N ARG A 160 -10.61 10.12 36.53
CA ARG A 160 -10.50 11.02 37.70
C ARG A 160 -11.18 12.36 37.50
N ASN A 161 -11.09 12.91 36.29
CA ASN A 161 -11.63 14.24 35.97
C ASN A 161 -12.97 14.17 35.25
N GLN A 162 -13.54 12.97 35.09
CA GLN A 162 -14.79 12.75 34.37
C GLN A 162 -14.76 13.37 32.97
N ALA A 163 -13.64 13.19 32.25
CA ALA A 163 -13.48 13.76 30.92
C ALA A 163 -14.57 13.20 29.99
N SER A 164 -15.19 14.09 29.21
CA SER A 164 -16.31 13.77 28.32
C SER A 164 -15.94 13.90 26.84
N TYR A 165 -14.83 14.55 26.53
CA TYR A 165 -14.34 14.74 25.17
C TYR A 165 -12.89 14.29 25.04
N MET A 166 -12.62 13.54 23.98
CA MET A 166 -11.28 13.11 23.59
C MET A 166 -11.12 13.19 22.07
N HIS A 167 -9.95 13.64 21.62
CA HIS A 167 -9.52 13.49 20.23
C HIS A 167 -8.35 12.52 20.15
N SER A 168 -8.32 11.69 19.11
CA SER A 168 -7.20 10.78 18.85
C SER A 168 -7.10 10.45 17.37
N VAL A 169 -5.89 10.33 16.83
CA VAL A 169 -5.69 9.70 15.53
C VAL A 169 -6.03 8.19 15.60
N PRO A 170 -6.43 7.55 14.49
CA PRO A 170 -6.75 6.11 14.44
C PRO A 170 -5.66 5.18 14.99
N SER A 171 -4.39 5.40 14.65
CA SER A 171 -3.24 4.62 15.15
C SER A 171 -3.12 4.67 16.68
N HIS A 172 -3.27 5.86 17.26
CA HIS A 172 -3.26 6.05 18.71
C HIS A 172 -4.51 5.44 19.37
N LEU A 173 -5.67 5.54 18.74
CA LEU A 173 -6.91 4.92 19.24
C LEU A 173 -6.80 3.39 19.28
N SER A 174 -6.18 2.78 18.25
CA SER A 174 -5.93 1.34 18.21
C SER A 174 -5.11 0.88 19.41
N ILE A 175 -3.99 1.57 19.68
CA ILE A 175 -3.10 1.30 20.81
C ILE A 175 -3.84 1.43 22.16
N ILE A 176 -4.66 2.48 22.33
CA ILE A 176 -5.49 2.66 23.52
C ILE A 176 -6.45 1.47 23.70
N CYS A 177 -7.13 1.07 22.63
CA CYS A 177 -8.13 -0.01 22.70
C CYS A 177 -7.49 -1.37 22.96
N GLU A 178 -6.32 -1.66 22.41
CA GLU A 178 -5.57 -2.90 22.69
C GLU A 178 -5.10 -2.97 24.14
N GLN A 179 -4.56 -1.87 24.67
CA GLN A 179 -4.13 -1.83 26.07
C GLN A 179 -5.30 -1.99 27.04
N LEU A 180 -6.41 -1.28 26.81
CA LEU A 180 -7.60 -1.35 27.66
C LEU A 180 -8.27 -2.72 27.64
N GLU A 181 -8.23 -3.44 26.51
CA GLU A 181 -8.72 -4.81 26.42
C GLU A 181 -7.86 -5.76 27.24
N LYS A 182 -6.53 -5.64 27.13
CA LYS A 182 -5.57 -6.44 27.89
C LYS A 182 -5.71 -6.24 29.39
N ASP A 183 -5.94 -5.00 29.82
CA ASP A 183 -6.09 -4.63 31.23
C ASP A 183 -7.54 -4.77 31.74
N ASN A 184 -8.49 -5.16 30.88
CA ASN A 184 -9.93 -5.18 31.16
C ASN A 184 -10.45 -3.87 31.79
N ALA A 185 -10.00 -2.72 31.26
CA ALA A 185 -10.13 -1.41 31.90
C ALA A 185 -10.98 -0.40 31.09
N PHE A 186 -11.79 -0.86 30.14
CA PHE A 186 -12.65 0.02 29.32
C PHE A 186 -13.63 0.87 30.14
N GLU A 187 -13.97 0.44 31.35
CA GLU A 187 -14.78 1.22 32.31
C GLU A 187 -14.18 2.60 32.61
N ARG A 188 -12.85 2.76 32.50
CA ARG A 188 -12.18 4.06 32.67
C ARG A 188 -12.60 5.10 31.63
N LEU A 189 -13.16 4.67 30.50
CA LEU A 189 -13.64 5.54 29.43
C LEU A 189 -15.15 5.77 29.46
N VAL A 190 -15.86 5.31 30.50
CA VAL A 190 -17.34 5.35 30.58
C VAL A 190 -17.90 6.77 30.54
N THR A 191 -17.12 7.77 30.96
CA THR A 191 -17.52 9.19 30.99
C THR A 191 -17.39 9.88 29.64
N LEU A 192 -16.69 9.27 28.67
CA LEU A 192 -16.56 9.84 27.34
C LEU A 192 -17.93 9.90 26.66
N ARG A 193 -18.31 11.12 26.28
CA ARG A 193 -19.48 11.42 25.45
C ARG A 193 -19.10 11.45 23.98
N SER A 194 -17.91 11.99 23.67
CA SER A 194 -17.45 12.25 22.30
C SER A 194 -16.02 11.78 22.11
N LEU A 195 -15.81 11.01 21.06
CA LEU A 195 -14.49 10.68 20.52
C LEU A 195 -14.39 11.26 19.11
N CYS A 196 -13.53 12.25 18.93
CA CYS A 196 -13.15 12.74 17.60
C CYS A 196 -11.92 12.00 17.10
N SER A 197 -11.90 11.63 15.83
CA SER A 197 -10.74 10.99 15.20
C SER A 197 -10.51 11.55 13.81
N SER A 198 -9.27 11.91 13.51
CA SER A 198 -8.87 12.54 12.25
C SER A 198 -7.40 12.32 11.95
N GLY A 199 -6.96 12.71 10.74
CA GLY A 199 -5.55 12.70 10.34
C GLY A 199 -5.06 11.41 9.68
N GLU A 200 -5.77 10.29 9.84
CA GLU A 200 -5.48 9.02 9.17
C GLU A 200 -6.80 8.36 8.72
N ALA A 201 -6.72 7.38 7.83
CA ALA A 201 -7.86 6.54 7.50
C ALA A 201 -8.30 5.72 8.73
N MET A 202 -9.61 5.63 8.95
CA MET A 202 -10.17 4.95 10.13
C MET A 202 -9.97 3.43 10.04
N ASP A 203 -9.46 2.81 11.11
CA ASP A 203 -9.43 1.35 11.25
C ASP A 203 -10.75 0.81 11.81
N ILE A 204 -11.40 -0.07 11.05
CA ILE A 204 -12.71 -0.65 11.42
C ILE A 204 -12.62 -1.54 12.66
N ARG A 205 -11.48 -2.18 12.91
CA ARG A 205 -11.30 -3.09 14.06
C ARG A 205 -11.30 -2.30 15.36
N SER A 206 -10.47 -1.26 15.44
CA SER A 206 -10.37 -0.36 16.58
C SER A 206 -11.67 0.39 16.82
N LEU A 207 -12.30 0.88 15.75
CA LEU A 207 -13.61 1.53 15.81
C LEU A 207 -14.67 0.61 16.44
N ASN A 208 -14.82 -0.62 15.93
CA ASN A 208 -15.79 -1.57 16.45
C ASN A 208 -15.48 -1.97 17.90
N LYS A 209 -14.21 -2.11 18.26
CA LYS A 209 -13.78 -2.41 19.63
C LYS A 209 -14.15 -1.28 20.58
N PHE A 210 -13.86 -0.04 20.22
CA PHE A 210 -14.23 1.13 21.03
C PHE A 210 -15.74 1.27 21.18
N ARG A 211 -16.50 1.10 20.08
CA ARG A 211 -17.98 1.16 20.09
C ARG A 211 -18.64 0.11 20.97
N ARG A 212 -18.10 -1.10 21.01
CA ARG A 212 -18.67 -2.19 21.82
C ARG A 212 -18.50 -1.96 23.32
N ASN A 213 -17.46 -1.23 23.70
CA ASN A 213 -17.07 -1.07 25.09
C ASN A 213 -17.39 0.33 25.67
N THR A 214 -17.77 1.31 24.85
CA THR A 214 -18.11 2.67 25.30
C THR A 214 -19.45 3.15 24.73
N LYS A 215 -20.04 4.15 25.39
CA LYS A 215 -21.25 4.85 24.92
C LYS A 215 -20.95 6.15 24.18
N ALA A 216 -19.67 6.46 23.98
CA ALA A 216 -19.26 7.67 23.31
C ALA A 216 -19.72 7.65 21.84
N THR A 217 -20.18 8.82 21.38
CA THR A 217 -20.40 9.06 19.95
C THR A 217 -19.06 9.26 19.28
N ILE A 218 -18.82 8.56 18.17
CA ILE A 218 -17.58 8.67 17.42
C ILE A 218 -17.81 9.60 16.23
N PHE A 219 -16.90 10.53 16.05
CA PHE A 219 -16.86 11.44 14.93
C PHE A 219 -15.59 11.16 14.12
N ASN A 220 -15.75 10.84 12.83
CA ASN A 220 -14.64 10.75 11.88
C ASN A 220 -14.54 12.11 11.17
N LEU A 221 -13.43 12.83 11.38
CA LEU A 221 -13.24 14.17 10.84
C LEU A 221 -12.18 14.15 9.76
N TYR A 222 -12.41 14.93 8.73
CA TYR A 222 -11.49 15.09 7.62
C TYR A 222 -11.29 16.58 7.35
N GLY A 223 -10.02 16.97 7.19
CA GLY A 223 -9.66 18.30 6.74
C GLY A 223 -8.15 18.52 6.82
N PRO A 224 -7.51 19.03 5.76
CA PRO A 224 -6.13 19.49 5.85
C PRO A 224 -6.03 20.78 6.68
N ALA A 225 -4.84 21.08 7.18
CA ALA A 225 -4.60 22.28 8.00
C ALA A 225 -5.00 23.58 7.27
N GLU A 226 -4.85 23.59 5.95
CA GLU A 226 -5.21 24.67 5.04
C GLU A 226 -6.73 24.94 4.96
N CYS A 227 -7.57 24.07 5.52
CA CYS A 227 -9.03 24.21 5.52
C CYS A 227 -9.66 24.21 6.93
N THR A 228 -8.90 23.93 7.99
CA THR A 228 -9.36 23.98 9.41
C THR A 228 -10.67 23.18 9.65
N ASP A 229 -10.73 21.95 9.12
CA ASP A 229 -11.89 21.03 9.04
C ASP A 229 -12.74 21.17 7.76
N VAL A 230 -12.98 20.05 7.07
CA VAL A 230 -13.73 19.98 5.79
C VAL A 230 -15.02 19.19 5.95
N SER A 231 -15.02 18.12 6.74
CA SER A 231 -16.21 17.31 7.02
C SER A 231 -16.14 16.60 8.37
N ILE A 232 -17.29 16.47 9.01
CA ILE A 232 -17.47 15.71 10.26
C ILE A 232 -18.53 14.63 10.02
N TYR A 233 -18.11 13.36 10.11
CA TYR A 233 -19.01 12.22 10.00
C TYR A 233 -19.33 11.63 11.37
N LYS A 234 -20.60 11.77 11.78
CA LYS A 234 -21.11 11.19 13.03
C LYS A 234 -21.43 9.70 12.84
N ILE A 235 -20.62 8.84 13.45
CA ILE A 235 -20.82 7.39 13.46
C ILE A 235 -21.79 7.05 14.59
N THR A 236 -23.05 6.79 14.25
CA THR A 236 -24.09 6.45 15.23
C THR A 236 -24.11 4.95 15.57
N GLN A 237 -24.63 4.63 16.76
CA GLN A 237 -24.69 3.25 17.25
C GLN A 237 -25.73 2.38 16.52
N ASP A 238 -26.78 2.98 15.95
CA ASP A 238 -27.99 2.30 15.42
C ASP A 238 -27.92 1.85 13.96
N VAL A 239 -26.80 2.02 13.27
CA VAL A 239 -26.74 1.66 11.85
C VAL A 239 -26.61 0.14 11.69
N LYS A 240 -27.68 -0.52 11.24
CA LYS A 240 -27.67 -1.91 10.73
C LYS A 240 -26.83 -2.07 9.45
N GLN A 241 -26.34 -0.98 8.87
CA GLN A 241 -25.46 -0.99 7.70
C GLN A 241 -24.00 -1.14 8.12
N MET A 242 -23.24 -1.84 7.29
CA MET A 242 -21.79 -1.95 7.39
C MET A 242 -21.20 -0.53 7.43
N ILE A 243 -20.39 -0.22 8.46
CA ILE A 243 -19.68 1.06 8.49
C ILE A 243 -18.64 1.00 7.38
N GLU A 244 -18.74 1.89 6.39
CA GLU A 244 -17.65 2.10 5.45
C GLU A 244 -16.59 2.99 6.14
N PRO A 245 -15.40 2.46 6.48
CA PRO A 245 -14.38 3.21 7.20
C PRO A 245 -13.79 4.36 6.37
N THR A 246 -13.97 4.30 5.05
CA THR A 246 -13.61 5.35 4.09
C THR A 246 -14.55 6.53 4.12
N CYS A 247 -15.75 6.41 4.70
CA CYS A 247 -16.71 7.51 4.73
C CYS A 247 -16.23 8.63 5.67
N ILE A 248 -15.97 9.80 5.07
CA ILE A 248 -15.60 11.03 5.78
C ILE A 248 -16.79 12.00 5.89
N GLY A 249 -17.97 11.56 5.48
CA GLY A 249 -19.24 12.26 5.67
C GLY A 249 -19.52 13.31 4.61
N ARG A 250 -20.42 14.24 4.93
CA ARG A 250 -20.78 15.34 4.02
C ARG A 250 -19.91 16.55 4.30
N LEU A 251 -19.72 17.35 3.26
CA LEU A 251 -19.02 18.61 3.34
C LEU A 251 -19.68 19.54 4.39
N SER A 252 -18.86 20.25 5.16
CA SER A 252 -19.35 21.24 6.13
C SER A 252 -20.22 22.30 5.45
N PRO A 253 -21.32 22.76 6.09
CA PRO A 253 -22.35 23.59 5.42
C PRO A 253 -21.86 24.92 4.84
N ASN A 254 -20.72 25.42 5.33
CA ASN A 254 -20.12 26.67 4.89
C ASN A 254 -19.15 26.49 3.71
N LEU A 255 -18.86 25.27 3.29
CA LEU A 255 -17.93 24.95 2.22
C LEU A 255 -18.67 24.49 0.95
N VAL A 256 -17.99 24.61 -0.18
CA VAL A 256 -18.37 23.97 -1.45
C VAL A 256 -17.18 23.17 -1.96
N CYS A 257 -17.44 22.06 -2.65
CA CYS A 257 -16.37 21.26 -3.22
C CYS A 257 -16.61 20.92 -4.70
N ARG A 258 -15.52 20.63 -5.39
CA ARG A 258 -15.53 19.95 -6.69
C ARG A 258 -14.66 18.71 -6.61
N ILE A 259 -15.09 17.68 -7.31
CA ILE A 259 -14.29 16.47 -7.51
C ILE A 259 -13.93 16.45 -8.97
N LEU A 260 -12.65 16.55 -9.27
CA LEU A 260 -12.15 16.70 -10.62
C LEU A 260 -11.38 15.46 -11.05
N ASP A 261 -11.59 15.04 -12.29
CA ASP A 261 -10.78 14.01 -12.94
C ASP A 261 -9.39 14.58 -13.34
N PRO A 262 -8.47 13.75 -13.87
CA PRO A 262 -7.16 14.23 -14.33
C PRO A 262 -7.20 15.33 -15.41
N TYR A 263 -8.33 15.48 -16.12
CA TYR A 263 -8.55 16.48 -17.16
C TYR A 263 -9.27 17.73 -16.65
N MET A 264 -9.39 17.89 -15.32
CA MET A 264 -10.08 19.00 -14.64
C MET A 264 -11.59 19.07 -14.94
N GLN A 265 -12.19 17.96 -15.36
CA GLN A 265 -13.64 17.84 -15.54
C GLN A 265 -14.32 17.41 -14.25
N THR A 266 -15.51 17.94 -14.00
CA THR A 266 -16.26 17.64 -12.77
C THR A 266 -16.88 16.26 -12.84
N ILE A 267 -16.59 15.44 -11.85
CA ILE A 267 -17.17 14.13 -11.65
C ILE A 267 -18.58 14.28 -11.06
N ILE A 268 -19.54 13.53 -11.62
CA ILE A 268 -20.94 13.54 -11.19
C ILE A 268 -21.15 12.45 -10.13
N PRO A 269 -22.01 12.66 -9.11
CA PRO A 269 -22.28 11.67 -8.07
C PRO A 269 -22.97 10.42 -8.63
N ASP A 270 -22.20 9.39 -8.96
CA ASP A 270 -22.71 8.08 -9.37
C ASP A 270 -22.26 6.93 -8.44
N GLY A 271 -21.43 7.22 -7.44
CA GLY A 271 -20.91 6.24 -6.49
C GLY A 271 -19.62 5.54 -6.91
N HIS A 272 -19.20 5.65 -8.18
CA HIS A 272 -18.14 4.82 -8.76
C HIS A 272 -16.91 5.61 -9.20
N GLN A 273 -17.08 6.85 -9.62
CA GLN A 273 -15.97 7.66 -10.12
C GLN A 273 -15.14 8.28 -8.99
N ILE A 274 -13.81 8.20 -9.14
CA ILE A 274 -12.81 8.75 -8.20
C ILE A 274 -12.19 9.98 -8.83
N GLY A 275 -12.04 11.05 -8.06
CA GLY A 275 -11.34 12.26 -8.48
C GLY A 275 -10.70 13.00 -7.32
N GLU A 276 -9.94 14.03 -7.67
CA GLU A 276 -9.25 14.88 -6.71
C GLU A 276 -10.22 15.89 -6.09
N LEU A 277 -10.15 16.03 -4.76
CA LEU A 277 -11.00 16.93 -4.00
C LEU A 277 -10.45 18.36 -4.02
N PHE A 278 -11.30 19.29 -4.46
CA PHE A 278 -11.07 20.74 -4.42
C PHE A 278 -12.11 21.37 -3.50
N VAL A 279 -11.68 22.17 -2.53
CA VAL A 279 -12.57 22.76 -1.52
C VAL A 279 -12.49 24.29 -1.59
N SER A 280 -13.63 24.96 -1.58
CA SER A 280 -13.71 26.43 -1.52
C SER A 280 -14.67 26.87 -0.43
N GLY A 281 -14.42 28.06 0.12
CA GLY A 281 -15.26 28.67 1.15
C GLY A 281 -14.44 29.38 2.22
N PRO A 282 -15.12 29.89 3.27
CA PRO A 282 -14.53 30.78 4.27
C PRO A 282 -13.59 30.07 5.26
N SER A 283 -13.52 28.73 5.27
CA SER A 283 -12.52 27.99 6.04
C SER A 283 -11.23 27.73 5.26
N VAL A 284 -11.16 28.09 3.97
CA VAL A 284 -9.90 28.00 3.20
C VAL A 284 -8.94 29.08 3.69
N PHE A 285 -7.71 28.68 3.99
CA PHE A 285 -6.65 29.58 4.42
C PHE A 285 -6.33 30.67 3.37
N PRO A 286 -5.86 31.86 3.80
CA PRO A 286 -5.41 32.91 2.88
C PRO A 286 -4.11 32.54 2.13
N GLY A 287 -3.31 31.60 2.64
CA GLY A 287 -2.08 31.15 2.00
C GLY A 287 -0.98 30.73 2.98
N TYR A 288 0.15 30.31 2.41
CA TYR A 288 1.35 29.98 3.17
C TYR A 288 2.18 31.22 3.47
N LEU A 289 2.68 31.31 4.70
CA LEU A 289 3.54 32.38 5.20
C LEU A 289 4.77 32.54 4.29
N ASN A 290 4.92 33.72 3.69
CA ASN A 290 6.06 34.09 2.84
C ASN A 290 6.30 33.13 1.65
N ARG A 291 5.28 32.39 1.22
CA ARG A 291 5.37 31.37 0.15
C ARG A 291 4.27 31.51 -0.88
N ASN A 292 4.19 32.70 -1.50
CA ASN A 292 3.23 32.99 -2.57
C ASN A 292 3.37 32.03 -3.76
N ASP A 293 4.59 31.55 -4.03
CA ASP A 293 4.89 30.53 -5.03
C ASP A 293 4.07 29.25 -4.78
N LEU A 294 4.05 28.76 -3.54
CA LEU A 294 3.26 27.57 -3.17
C LEU A 294 1.78 27.86 -3.08
N THR A 295 1.42 29.04 -2.56
CA THR A 295 0.02 29.45 -2.41
C THR A 295 -0.69 29.45 -3.76
N GLN A 296 -0.05 29.98 -4.81
CA GLN A 296 -0.62 30.01 -6.16
C GLN A 296 -0.73 28.62 -6.81
N CYS A 297 0.09 27.65 -6.41
CA CYS A 297 0.01 26.27 -6.90
C CYS A 297 -1.18 25.49 -6.32
N VAL A 298 -1.68 25.88 -5.15
CA VAL A 298 -2.73 25.14 -4.43
C VAL A 298 -4.07 25.87 -4.39
N LEU A 299 -4.09 27.20 -4.53
CA LEU A 299 -5.31 28.00 -4.61
C LEU A 299 -5.66 28.27 -6.09
N ILE A 300 -6.68 27.56 -6.58
CA ILE A 300 -7.10 27.57 -7.97
C ILE A 300 -8.33 28.46 -8.14
N ASN A 301 -8.23 29.44 -9.04
CA ASN A 301 -9.34 30.31 -9.45
C ASN A 301 -9.98 29.79 -10.75
N GLY A 302 -11.21 30.24 -11.04
CA GLY A 302 -11.86 29.98 -12.34
C GLY A 302 -12.50 28.59 -12.51
N LEU A 303 -12.57 27.78 -11.44
CA LEU A 303 -13.31 26.51 -11.46
C LEU A 303 -14.83 26.69 -11.33
N SER A 304 -15.29 27.90 -11.03
CA SER A 304 -16.72 28.28 -11.00
C SER A 304 -16.83 29.80 -11.09
N ASP A 305 -18.06 30.31 -11.20
CA ASP A 305 -18.35 31.76 -11.18
C ASP A 305 -18.12 32.43 -9.80
N ARG A 306 -17.62 31.68 -8.82
CA ARG A 306 -17.29 32.17 -7.48
C ARG A 306 -16.00 32.99 -7.48
N THR A 307 -15.97 33.99 -6.61
CA THR A 307 -14.77 34.83 -6.39
C THR A 307 -13.75 34.18 -5.47
N GLU A 308 -14.17 33.28 -4.58
CA GLU A 308 -13.24 32.58 -3.68
C GLU A 308 -12.48 31.47 -4.42
N PRO A 309 -11.17 31.29 -4.18
CA PRO A 309 -10.41 30.21 -4.77
C PRO A 309 -10.82 28.84 -4.21
N TYR A 310 -10.51 27.78 -4.95
CA TYR A 310 -10.54 26.41 -4.45
C TYR A 310 -9.15 25.99 -4.00
N TYR A 311 -9.04 25.46 -2.79
CA TYR A 311 -7.87 24.72 -2.34
C TYR A 311 -7.85 23.33 -2.94
N LYS A 312 -6.76 23.01 -3.64
CA LYS A 312 -6.42 21.70 -4.17
C LYS A 312 -5.83 20.84 -3.05
N THR A 313 -6.60 19.87 -2.55
CA THR A 313 -6.22 19.06 -1.38
C THR A 313 -5.11 18.04 -1.66
N GLY A 314 -5.02 17.55 -2.90
CA GLY A 314 -4.19 16.39 -3.25
C GLY A 314 -4.77 15.06 -2.76
N ASP A 315 -6.00 15.05 -2.24
CA ASP A 315 -6.70 13.85 -1.79
C ASP A 315 -7.69 13.37 -2.86
N LEU A 316 -7.76 12.06 -3.05
CA LEU A 316 -8.74 11.41 -3.90
C LEU A 316 -9.94 10.96 -3.09
N VAL A 317 -11.11 11.19 -3.67
CA VAL A 317 -12.40 10.85 -3.08
C VAL A 317 -13.36 10.32 -4.13
N ARG A 318 -14.40 9.60 -3.68
CA ARG A 318 -15.61 9.34 -4.47
C ARG A 318 -16.83 9.92 -3.74
N LEU A 319 -17.85 10.32 -4.50
CA LEU A 319 -19.15 10.70 -3.96
C LEU A 319 -20.13 9.55 -4.09
N ASP A 320 -20.81 9.21 -2.99
CA ASP A 320 -21.95 8.30 -3.06
C ASP A 320 -23.22 9.01 -3.57
N ALA A 321 -24.25 8.22 -3.85
CA ALA A 321 -25.55 8.72 -4.32
C ALA A 321 -26.27 9.63 -3.31
N TYR A 322 -25.84 9.63 -2.04
CA TYR A 322 -26.38 10.46 -0.97
C TYR A 322 -25.53 11.71 -0.72
N GLY A 323 -24.50 11.97 -1.53
CA GLY A 323 -23.62 13.13 -1.41
C GLY A 323 -22.58 13.02 -0.28
N SER A 324 -22.34 11.83 0.26
CA SER A 324 -21.25 11.61 1.23
C SER A 324 -19.93 11.38 0.50
N LEU A 325 -18.87 11.98 1.03
CA LEU A 325 -17.51 11.82 0.56
C LEU A 325 -16.91 10.56 1.16
N HIS A 326 -16.27 9.76 0.31
CA HIS A 326 -15.49 8.61 0.71
C HIS A 326 -14.04 8.84 0.33
N TYR A 327 -13.17 8.86 1.33
CA TYR A 327 -11.74 8.99 1.17
C TYR A 327 -11.16 7.75 0.48
N VAL A 328 -10.31 7.98 -0.51
CA VAL A 328 -9.67 6.92 -1.30
C VAL A 328 -8.16 6.87 -1.02
N GLY A 329 -7.48 8.01 -1.00
CA GLY A 329 -6.03 8.07 -0.79
C GLY A 329 -5.42 9.42 -1.20
N ARG A 330 -4.09 9.57 -1.08
CA ARG A 330 -3.36 10.74 -1.59
C ARG A 330 -3.00 10.55 -3.06
N LYS A 331 -3.24 11.57 -3.88
CA LYS A 331 -2.75 11.62 -5.26
C LYS A 331 -1.22 11.44 -5.34
N ASP A 332 -0.49 12.09 -4.43
CA ASP A 332 0.98 12.07 -4.42
C ASP A 332 1.58 10.70 -4.05
N PHE A 333 0.87 9.90 -3.23
CA PHE A 333 1.32 8.53 -2.93
C PHE A 333 1.05 7.56 -4.08
N MET A 334 0.22 7.95 -5.05
CA MET A 334 -0.10 7.11 -6.20
C MET A 334 0.80 7.37 -7.43
N VAL A 335 1.79 8.26 -7.34
CA VAL A 335 2.76 8.49 -8.44
C VAL A 335 4.18 8.34 -7.93
N LYS A 336 4.49 7.19 -7.32
CA LYS A 336 5.88 6.77 -7.14
C LYS A 336 6.40 6.28 -8.50
N LEU A 337 7.12 7.15 -9.19
CA LEU A 337 7.75 6.80 -10.48
C LEU A 337 9.08 6.10 -10.31
N ARG A 338 9.69 6.14 -9.11
CA ARG A 338 10.96 5.48 -8.81
C ARG A 338 10.98 4.93 -7.38
N GLY A 339 11.70 3.83 -7.19
CA GLY A 339 11.84 3.16 -5.89
C GLY A 339 12.62 1.85 -6.01
N PRO A 340 12.97 1.21 -4.88
CA PRO A 340 13.72 -0.05 -4.90
C PRO A 340 12.92 -1.16 -5.58
N ALA A 341 13.62 -2.08 -6.24
CA ALA A 341 13.06 -3.34 -6.69
C ALA A 341 12.78 -4.27 -5.50
N SER A 342 11.82 -5.19 -5.65
CA SER A 342 11.58 -6.21 -4.63
C SER A 342 12.78 -7.13 -4.50
N PHE A 343 12.88 -7.87 -3.39
CA PHE A 343 13.94 -8.89 -3.24
C PHE A 343 13.84 -9.95 -4.34
N ALA A 344 12.60 -10.30 -4.70
CA ALA A 344 12.28 -11.27 -5.74
C ALA A 344 12.77 -10.80 -7.13
N GLN A 345 12.47 -9.55 -7.52
CA GLN A 345 12.95 -8.95 -8.77
C GLN A 345 14.48 -8.84 -8.80
N THR A 346 15.09 -8.41 -7.69
CA THR A 346 16.54 -8.23 -7.60
C THR A 346 17.28 -9.54 -7.88
N ARG A 347 16.81 -10.66 -7.31
CA ARG A 347 17.38 -11.99 -7.57
C ARG A 347 17.25 -12.41 -9.03
N LEU A 348 16.05 -12.27 -9.61
CA LEU A 348 15.80 -12.62 -11.01
C LEU A 348 16.73 -11.85 -11.94
N TYR A 349 16.80 -10.53 -11.75
CA TYR A 349 17.64 -9.64 -12.53
C TYR A 349 19.12 -10.05 -12.44
N LEU A 350 19.62 -10.34 -11.24
CA LEU A 350 21.01 -10.73 -11.05
C LEU A 350 21.32 -12.13 -11.64
N ASP A 351 20.43 -13.11 -11.45
CA ASP A 351 20.59 -14.45 -12.06
C ASP A 351 20.61 -14.35 -13.60
N GLU A 352 19.75 -13.50 -14.15
CA GLU A 352 19.71 -13.17 -15.57
C GLU A 352 21.03 -12.50 -16.03
N CYS A 353 21.48 -11.42 -15.38
CA CYS A 353 22.73 -10.75 -15.72
C CYS A 353 23.96 -11.67 -15.66
N LEU A 354 24.05 -12.53 -14.62
CA LEU A 354 25.15 -13.48 -14.46
C LEU A 354 25.19 -14.54 -15.57
N ARG A 355 24.02 -14.99 -16.03
CA ARG A 355 23.90 -16.01 -17.08
C ARG A 355 24.20 -15.45 -18.46
N PHE A 356 23.61 -14.30 -18.81
CA PHE A 356 23.77 -13.71 -20.13
C PHE A 356 25.09 -12.95 -20.31
N GLY A 357 25.70 -12.47 -19.22
CA GLY A 357 26.98 -11.76 -19.26
C GLY A 357 28.20 -12.61 -19.66
N THR A 358 28.10 -13.95 -19.63
CA THR A 358 29.27 -14.84 -19.73
C THR A 358 29.25 -15.84 -20.89
N SER A 359 28.12 -16.08 -21.58
CA SER A 359 28.03 -17.11 -22.64
C SER A 359 27.17 -16.68 -23.84
N LYS A 360 27.75 -16.80 -25.04
CA LYS A 360 27.09 -16.57 -26.35
C LYS A 360 25.98 -17.59 -26.69
N ASN A 361 25.85 -18.67 -25.92
CA ASN A 361 24.88 -19.75 -26.16
C ASN A 361 23.76 -19.80 -25.11
N SER A 362 23.54 -18.71 -24.36
CA SER A 362 22.54 -18.67 -23.29
C SER A 362 21.12 -18.58 -23.86
N ILE A 363 20.19 -19.33 -23.28
CA ILE A 363 18.75 -19.28 -23.62
C ILE A 363 17.97 -18.50 -22.57
N ALA A 364 16.85 -17.89 -22.98
CA ALA A 364 15.88 -17.30 -22.08
C ALA A 364 15.41 -18.32 -21.03
N THR A 365 15.41 -17.91 -19.76
CA THR A 365 15.03 -18.78 -18.62
C THR A 365 13.76 -18.29 -17.91
N TYR A 366 13.42 -17.01 -18.07
CA TYR A 366 12.34 -16.34 -17.33
C TYR A 366 11.29 -15.72 -18.25
N HIS A 367 11.10 -16.30 -19.44
CA HIS A 367 10.00 -15.93 -20.33
C HIS A 367 8.75 -16.74 -19.96
N MET A 368 7.59 -16.12 -20.11
CA MET A 368 6.29 -16.75 -19.87
C MET A 368 5.40 -16.58 -21.12
N PRO A 369 5.63 -17.37 -22.18
CA PRO A 369 4.79 -17.34 -23.38
C PRO A 369 3.44 -18.00 -23.09
N LEU A 370 2.35 -17.22 -23.17
CA LEU A 370 0.98 -17.71 -23.08
C LEU A 370 0.40 -17.82 -24.50
N VAL A 371 0.22 -19.05 -24.98
CA VAL A 371 -0.12 -19.36 -26.38
C VAL A 371 -1.60 -19.75 -26.48
N TYR A 372 -2.34 -19.06 -27.34
CA TYR A 372 -3.77 -19.30 -27.55
C TYR A 372 -4.12 -19.36 -29.02
N GLU A 373 -4.95 -20.33 -29.39
CA GLU A 373 -5.55 -20.44 -30.73
C GLU A 373 -6.97 -19.88 -30.72
N ILE A 374 -7.34 -19.12 -31.76
CA ILE A 374 -8.69 -18.60 -31.93
C ILE A 374 -9.60 -19.71 -32.45
N ILE A 375 -10.68 -20.03 -31.74
CA ILE A 375 -11.52 -21.19 -32.07
C ILE A 375 -12.98 -20.86 -32.44
N GLN A 376 -13.59 -19.77 -31.95
CA GLN A 376 -15.02 -19.48 -32.23
C GLN A 376 -15.26 -18.26 -33.13
N THR A 377 -14.61 -17.13 -32.86
CA THR A 377 -14.97 -15.84 -33.47
C THR A 377 -13.75 -15.05 -33.90
N SER A 378 -13.92 -14.16 -34.89
CA SER A 378 -12.83 -13.28 -35.32
C SER A 378 -12.52 -12.20 -34.28
N ILE A 379 -11.23 -11.85 -34.17
CA ILE A 379 -10.73 -10.82 -33.24
C ILE A 379 -10.26 -9.62 -34.06
N SER A 380 -10.64 -8.41 -33.64
CA SER A 380 -10.14 -7.18 -34.26
C SER A 380 -8.79 -6.81 -33.66
N LEU A 381 -7.76 -6.76 -34.50
CA LEU A 381 -6.39 -6.42 -34.11
C LEU A 381 -6.30 -5.01 -33.52
N LYS A 382 -6.99 -4.02 -34.10
CA LYS A 382 -7.05 -2.65 -33.55
C LYS A 382 -7.74 -2.57 -32.18
N ARG A 383 -8.77 -3.39 -31.94
CA ARG A 383 -9.40 -3.46 -30.61
C ARG A 383 -8.47 -4.10 -29.61
N LEU A 384 -7.76 -5.16 -30.00
CA LEU A 384 -6.75 -5.82 -29.19
C LEU A 384 -5.62 -4.85 -28.82
N GLU A 385 -5.11 -4.08 -29.78
CA GLU A 385 -4.08 -3.06 -29.55
C GLU A 385 -4.51 -2.01 -28.54
N ARG A 386 -5.72 -1.46 -28.67
CA ARG A 386 -6.28 -0.49 -27.71
C ARG A 386 -6.52 -1.10 -26.33
N ALA A 387 -6.97 -2.36 -26.26
CA ALA A 387 -7.15 -3.07 -25.01
C ALA A 387 -5.81 -3.27 -24.29
N LEU A 388 -4.78 -3.74 -25.00
CA LEU A 388 -3.42 -3.90 -24.48
C LEU A 388 -2.82 -2.57 -24.00
N MET A 389 -3.02 -1.49 -24.77
CA MET A 389 -2.66 -0.15 -24.32
C MET A 389 -3.32 0.19 -22.98
N THR A 390 -4.63 -0.05 -22.84
CA THR A 390 -5.36 0.23 -21.59
C THR A 390 -4.81 -0.57 -20.41
N ILE A 391 -4.46 -1.84 -20.62
CA ILE A 391 -3.85 -2.70 -19.59
C ILE A 391 -2.47 -2.17 -19.19
N ILE A 392 -1.61 -1.80 -20.13
CA ILE A 392 -0.28 -1.25 -19.86
C ILE A 392 -0.37 0.08 -19.07
N HIS A 393 -1.36 0.91 -19.38
CA HIS A 393 -1.60 2.16 -18.63
C HIS A 393 -2.05 1.89 -17.20
N LYS A 394 -2.98 0.94 -17.01
CA LYS A 394 -3.49 0.51 -15.69
C LYS A 394 -2.38 -0.12 -14.84
N HIS A 395 -1.68 -1.11 -15.38
CA HIS A 395 -0.69 -1.90 -14.66
C HIS A 395 0.71 -1.41 -14.95
N LYS A 396 1.18 -0.49 -14.09
CA LYS A 396 2.44 0.23 -14.28
C LYS A 396 3.66 -0.68 -14.40
N ILE A 397 3.61 -1.89 -13.84
CA ILE A 397 4.69 -2.88 -13.93
C ILE A 397 5.04 -3.24 -15.38
N LEU A 398 4.07 -3.23 -16.30
CA LEU A 398 4.27 -3.55 -17.72
C LEU A 398 5.02 -2.46 -18.49
N ARG A 399 5.21 -1.30 -17.88
CA ARG A 399 5.98 -0.15 -18.38
C ARG A 399 7.06 0.29 -17.39
N THR A 400 7.47 -0.61 -16.51
CA THR A 400 8.53 -0.36 -15.53
C THR A 400 9.85 -0.88 -16.05
N ARG A 401 10.86 -0.01 -16.09
CA ARG A 401 12.25 -0.41 -16.33
C ARG A 401 12.97 -0.68 -15.02
N LEU A 402 13.99 -1.53 -15.10
CA LEU A 402 14.86 -1.88 -13.98
C LEU A 402 16.26 -1.39 -14.26
N LEU A 403 16.86 -0.67 -13.32
CA LEU A 403 18.19 -0.09 -13.44
C LEU A 403 18.97 -0.36 -12.17
N PHE A 404 20.19 -0.88 -12.30
CA PHE A 404 21.08 -1.03 -11.16
C PHE A 404 21.70 0.34 -10.82
N ASP A 405 21.45 0.84 -9.60
CA ASP A 405 22.07 2.08 -9.13
C ASP A 405 23.39 1.76 -8.42
N GLU A 406 24.51 2.03 -9.08
CA GLU A 406 25.85 1.78 -8.55
C GLU A 406 26.15 2.54 -7.25
N ASN A 407 25.52 3.70 -7.01
CA ASN A 407 25.77 4.49 -5.80
C ASN A 407 25.07 3.88 -4.59
N LEU A 408 23.85 3.36 -4.80
CA LEU A 408 23.08 2.69 -3.76
C LEU A 408 23.45 1.22 -3.60
N GLY A 409 24.07 0.62 -4.62
CA GLY A 409 24.34 -0.82 -4.66
C GLY A 409 23.08 -1.67 -4.79
N GLU A 410 21.98 -1.09 -5.29
CA GLU A 410 20.65 -1.70 -5.32
C GLU A 410 19.98 -1.56 -6.69
N LEU A 411 19.15 -2.56 -7.03
CA LEU A 411 18.29 -2.50 -8.20
C LEU A 411 17.10 -1.57 -7.95
N GLN A 412 16.88 -0.62 -8.85
CA GLN A 412 15.80 0.35 -8.81
C GLN A 412 14.77 0.08 -9.91
N GLN A 413 13.51 0.36 -9.59
CA GLN A 413 12.39 0.43 -10.51
C GLN A 413 12.19 1.87 -10.95
N GLU A 414 11.88 2.05 -12.24
CA GLU A 414 11.42 3.32 -12.78
C GLU A 414 10.23 3.11 -13.73
N ILE A 415 9.11 3.74 -13.41
CA ILE A 415 7.87 3.68 -14.19
C ILE A 415 7.96 4.71 -15.31
N LEU A 416 7.84 4.24 -16.56
CA LEU A 416 7.86 5.10 -17.75
C LEU A 416 6.47 5.69 -18.00
N ASP A 417 6.39 6.96 -18.37
CA ASP A 417 5.10 7.65 -18.57
C ASP A 417 4.23 7.00 -19.65
N GLU A 418 4.83 6.65 -20.79
CA GLU A 418 4.15 6.00 -21.92
C GLU A 418 5.05 4.94 -22.57
N ILE A 419 4.46 3.78 -22.87
CA ILE A 419 5.06 2.76 -23.73
C ILE A 419 3.95 2.14 -24.58
N SER A 420 4.23 1.89 -25.86
CA SER A 420 3.31 1.17 -26.73
C SER A 420 3.50 -0.35 -26.58
N PRO A 421 2.43 -1.15 -26.64
CA PRO A 421 2.55 -2.60 -26.71
C PRO A 421 3.35 -2.97 -27.97
N ILE A 422 4.30 -3.88 -27.82
CA ILE A 422 4.99 -4.48 -28.96
C ILE A 422 4.05 -5.53 -29.54
N ILE A 423 3.48 -5.27 -30.71
CA ILE A 423 2.62 -6.22 -31.43
C ILE A 423 3.31 -6.61 -32.73
N ILE A 424 3.60 -7.89 -32.87
CA ILE A 424 4.23 -8.47 -34.06
C ILE A 424 3.19 -9.35 -34.75
N VAL A 425 3.07 -9.22 -36.06
CA VAL A 425 2.17 -10.03 -36.87
C VAL A 425 3.00 -10.75 -37.92
N THR A 426 2.95 -12.08 -37.91
CA THR A 426 3.71 -12.94 -38.82
C THR A 426 2.75 -13.87 -39.56
N GLU A 427 2.87 -13.94 -40.88
CA GLU A 427 2.16 -14.93 -41.69
C GLU A 427 2.93 -16.26 -41.63
N VAL A 428 2.22 -17.36 -41.39
CA VAL A 428 2.80 -18.69 -41.24
C VAL A 428 2.14 -19.67 -42.22
N ASP A 429 2.96 -20.37 -43.00
CA ASP A 429 2.47 -21.26 -44.07
C ASP A 429 2.28 -22.71 -43.60
N ASN A 430 3.00 -23.13 -42.57
CA ASN A 430 3.00 -24.51 -42.10
C ASN A 430 3.31 -24.63 -40.60
N GLU A 431 3.08 -25.82 -40.03
CA GLU A 431 3.27 -26.06 -38.60
C GLU A 431 4.72 -25.93 -38.12
N LYS A 432 5.71 -26.17 -39.00
CA LYS A 432 7.12 -26.01 -38.63
C LYS A 432 7.49 -24.55 -38.41
N ASP A 433 6.84 -23.63 -39.13
CA ASP A 433 7.04 -22.19 -38.91
C ASP A 433 6.47 -21.78 -37.56
N VAL A 434 5.30 -22.33 -37.18
CA VAL A 434 4.71 -22.13 -35.85
C VAL A 434 5.63 -22.67 -34.76
N GLU A 435 6.08 -23.93 -34.86
CA GLU A 435 7.00 -24.55 -33.90
C GLU A 435 8.30 -23.74 -33.74
N LYS A 436 8.86 -23.24 -34.85
CA LYS A 436 10.08 -22.41 -34.83
C LYS A 436 9.86 -21.09 -34.09
N ILE A 437 8.72 -20.44 -34.31
CA ILE A 437 8.39 -19.17 -33.65
C ILE A 437 8.12 -19.39 -32.16
N LEU A 438 7.39 -20.45 -31.79
CA LEU A 438 7.17 -20.82 -30.39
C LEU A 438 8.50 -21.08 -29.67
N TYR A 439 9.41 -21.82 -30.32
CA TYR A 439 10.75 -22.05 -29.79
C TYR A 439 11.55 -20.75 -29.62
N ASP A 440 11.45 -19.80 -30.56
CA ASP A 440 12.10 -18.49 -30.44
C ASP A 440 11.50 -17.68 -29.28
N GLU A 441 10.18 -17.61 -29.14
CA GLU A 441 9.49 -16.91 -28.05
C GLU A 441 9.89 -17.46 -26.65
N GLU A 442 10.13 -18.77 -26.55
CA GLU A 442 10.55 -19.44 -25.32
C GLU A 442 12.05 -19.27 -25.01
N THR A 443 12.92 -19.34 -26.04
CA THR A 443 14.36 -19.53 -25.81
C THR A 443 15.24 -18.35 -26.18
N ASN A 444 14.75 -17.36 -26.94
CA ASN A 444 15.56 -16.23 -27.39
C ASN A 444 15.68 -15.16 -26.28
N PRO A 445 16.86 -14.93 -25.69
CA PRO A 445 17.00 -13.98 -24.58
C PRO A 445 16.91 -12.51 -24.98
N ASN A 446 16.91 -12.19 -26.28
CA ASN A 446 16.92 -10.81 -26.75
C ASN A 446 15.51 -10.23 -26.97
N LEU A 447 14.46 -10.99 -26.64
CA LEU A 447 13.08 -10.55 -26.87
C LEU A 447 12.64 -9.44 -25.90
N PHE A 448 13.26 -9.38 -24.72
CA PHE A 448 13.00 -8.38 -23.69
C PHE A 448 14.24 -7.56 -23.36
N ASN A 449 14.03 -6.33 -22.88
CA ASN A 449 15.09 -5.47 -22.39
C ASN A 449 14.58 -4.74 -21.14
N LEU A 450 15.03 -5.22 -19.98
CA LEU A 450 14.59 -4.75 -18.68
C LEU A 450 14.98 -3.28 -18.42
N ASN A 451 16.12 -2.84 -18.96
CA ASN A 451 16.60 -1.46 -18.82
C ASN A 451 15.75 -0.46 -19.64
N GLU A 452 15.04 -0.95 -20.67
CA GLU A 452 14.12 -0.16 -21.49
C GLU A 452 12.65 -0.34 -21.10
N GLY A 453 12.35 -1.14 -20.07
CA GLY A 453 10.99 -1.44 -19.64
C GLY A 453 10.21 -2.32 -20.64
N LYS A 454 10.92 -3.00 -21.56
CA LYS A 454 10.34 -3.95 -22.50
C LYS A 454 10.18 -5.30 -21.81
N VAL A 455 9.09 -5.46 -21.05
CA VAL A 455 8.79 -6.66 -20.25
C VAL A 455 7.57 -7.44 -20.76
N PHE A 456 6.90 -6.96 -21.82
CA PHE A 456 5.73 -7.56 -22.42
C PHE A 456 5.71 -7.38 -23.94
N ARG A 457 5.25 -8.41 -24.67
CA ARG A 457 5.01 -8.37 -26.12
C ARG A 457 3.85 -9.30 -26.50
N CYS A 458 3.22 -8.99 -27.63
CA CYS A 458 2.18 -9.78 -28.25
C CYS A 458 2.63 -10.21 -29.65
N HIS A 459 2.59 -11.49 -29.96
CA HIS A 459 2.93 -12.04 -31.28
C HIS A 459 1.72 -12.79 -31.85
N VAL A 460 1.24 -12.33 -32.99
CA VAL A 460 0.12 -12.90 -33.73
C VAL A 460 0.64 -13.70 -34.91
N LEU A 461 0.27 -14.97 -35.00
CA LEU A 461 0.60 -15.85 -36.12
C LEU A 461 -0.66 -16.05 -36.97
N ARG A 462 -0.61 -15.58 -38.21
CA ARG A 462 -1.71 -15.74 -39.17
C ARG A 462 -1.53 -17.02 -39.96
N ARG A 463 -2.40 -17.99 -39.70
CA ARG A 463 -2.52 -19.22 -40.50
C ARG A 463 -3.49 -19.03 -41.67
N SER A 464 -4.45 -18.12 -41.52
CA SER A 464 -5.47 -17.86 -42.54
C SER A 464 -5.27 -16.50 -43.19
N THR A 465 -5.43 -16.44 -44.52
CA THR A 465 -5.37 -15.18 -45.28
C THR A 465 -6.74 -14.48 -45.28
N SER A 466 -6.84 -13.37 -44.55
CA SER A 466 -8.00 -12.46 -44.56
C SER A 466 -7.81 -11.33 -45.57
N MET A 467 -8.88 -10.92 -46.26
CA MET A 467 -8.88 -9.68 -47.06
C MET A 467 -8.84 -8.41 -46.17
N ASP A 468 -9.34 -8.50 -44.93
CA ASP A 468 -9.21 -7.44 -43.93
C ASP A 468 -8.03 -7.76 -43.00
N GLN A 469 -6.94 -7.02 -43.16
CA GLN A 469 -5.74 -7.12 -42.32
C GLN A 469 -5.99 -6.74 -40.86
N ASN A 470 -7.17 -6.23 -40.50
CA ASN A 470 -7.55 -5.94 -39.12
C ASN A 470 -8.27 -7.10 -38.42
N LEU A 471 -8.65 -8.16 -39.13
CA LEU A 471 -9.38 -9.29 -38.57
C LEU A 471 -8.47 -10.51 -38.46
N LEU A 472 -8.33 -11.02 -37.24
CA LEU A 472 -7.76 -12.34 -36.94
C LEU A 472 -8.87 -13.38 -37.03
N LEU A 473 -8.58 -14.49 -37.69
CA LEU A 473 -9.56 -15.52 -38.01
C LEU A 473 -9.40 -16.75 -37.11
N ILE A 474 -10.39 -17.65 -37.18
CA ILE A 474 -10.30 -18.98 -36.56
C ILE A 474 -9.02 -19.66 -37.06
N SER A 475 -8.31 -20.36 -36.18
CA SER A 475 -6.99 -20.98 -36.34
C SER A 475 -5.77 -20.06 -36.25
N ASP A 476 -5.94 -18.73 -36.27
CA ASP A 476 -4.83 -17.83 -35.96
C ASP A 476 -4.41 -18.00 -34.49
N ILE A 477 -3.12 -17.79 -34.21
CA ILE A 477 -2.54 -17.95 -32.86
C ILE A 477 -2.15 -16.58 -32.32
N ILE A 478 -2.44 -16.33 -31.04
CA ILE A 478 -1.98 -15.17 -30.29
C ILE A 478 -1.08 -15.65 -29.15
N ILE A 479 0.12 -15.09 -29.08
CA ILE A 479 1.09 -15.34 -28.03
C ILE A 479 1.24 -14.06 -27.21
N PHE A 480 0.88 -14.11 -25.94
CA PHE A 480 1.18 -13.06 -24.96
C PHE A 480 2.42 -13.48 -24.19
N ASN A 481 3.56 -12.86 -24.46
CA ASN A 481 4.83 -13.22 -23.82
C ASN A 481 5.23 -12.14 -22.82
N PHE A 482 5.51 -12.58 -21.60
CA PHE A 482 5.91 -11.72 -20.48
C PHE A 482 7.28 -12.12 -19.97
N HIS A 483 8.03 -11.14 -19.48
CA HIS A 483 9.16 -11.43 -18.61
C HIS A 483 8.68 -11.72 -17.19
N HIS A 484 9.12 -12.82 -16.58
CA HIS A 484 8.67 -13.29 -15.26
C HIS A 484 8.95 -12.27 -14.15
N ILE A 485 9.86 -11.32 -14.36
CA ILE A 485 10.15 -10.21 -13.42
C ILE A 485 8.98 -9.23 -13.21
N ALA A 486 8.03 -9.20 -14.16
CA ALA A 486 6.87 -8.31 -14.16
C ALA A 486 5.54 -9.07 -14.05
N PHE A 487 5.57 -10.41 -14.02
CA PHE A 487 4.40 -11.25 -14.21
C PHE A 487 4.57 -12.60 -13.48
N ASP A 488 3.53 -13.10 -12.84
CA ASP A 488 3.53 -14.42 -12.20
C ASP A 488 2.25 -15.22 -12.48
N GLY A 489 2.17 -16.47 -12.00
CA GLY A 489 1.01 -17.33 -12.28
C GLY A 489 -0.34 -16.70 -11.87
N ALA A 490 -0.38 -16.03 -10.71
CA ALA A 490 -1.58 -15.31 -10.26
C ALA A 490 -1.92 -14.09 -11.14
N SER A 491 -0.94 -13.54 -11.87
CA SER A 491 -1.13 -12.44 -12.80
C SER A 491 -1.87 -12.86 -14.08
N ILE A 492 -1.89 -14.15 -14.42
CA ILE A 492 -2.57 -14.67 -15.63
C ILE A 492 -4.06 -14.32 -15.60
N ASP A 493 -4.77 -14.69 -14.53
CA ASP A 493 -6.21 -14.44 -14.41
C ASP A 493 -6.54 -12.94 -14.42
N ILE A 494 -5.76 -12.14 -13.67
CA ILE A 494 -5.92 -10.68 -13.59
C ILE A 494 -5.77 -10.04 -14.98
N PHE A 495 -4.76 -10.47 -15.74
CA PHE A 495 -4.50 -9.96 -17.08
C PHE A 495 -5.67 -10.26 -18.03
N PHE A 496 -6.18 -11.48 -18.03
CA PHE A 496 -7.27 -11.86 -18.92
C PHE A 496 -8.61 -11.24 -18.54
N GLU A 497 -8.92 -11.12 -17.25
CA GLU A 497 -10.10 -10.39 -16.81
C GLU A 497 -10.09 -8.93 -17.27
N ASP A 498 -8.94 -8.26 -17.16
CA ASP A 498 -8.78 -6.88 -17.62
C ASP A 498 -8.77 -6.76 -19.13
N LEU A 499 -8.17 -7.72 -19.83
CA LEU A 499 -8.17 -7.79 -21.29
C LEU A 499 -9.59 -7.95 -21.84
N GLN A 500 -10.40 -8.83 -21.24
CA GLN A 500 -11.80 -9.00 -21.59
C GLN A 500 -12.59 -7.70 -21.40
N LYS A 501 -12.45 -7.05 -20.24
CA LYS A 501 -13.14 -5.79 -19.93
C LYS A 501 -12.73 -4.65 -20.89
N ALA A 502 -11.43 -4.49 -21.12
CA ALA A 502 -10.89 -3.45 -21.99
C ALA A 502 -11.29 -3.67 -23.46
N TYR A 503 -11.25 -4.92 -23.92
CA TYR A 503 -11.60 -5.26 -25.31
C TYR A 503 -13.10 -5.11 -25.59
N SER A 504 -13.97 -5.52 -24.66
CA SER A 504 -15.43 -5.50 -24.83
C SER A 504 -16.06 -4.11 -24.70
N THR A 505 -15.59 -3.29 -23.75
CA THR A 505 -16.28 -2.04 -23.39
C THR A 505 -15.69 -0.77 -23.98
N ASP A 506 -14.46 -0.78 -24.51
CA ASP A 506 -13.72 0.42 -24.95
C ASP A 506 -13.67 1.52 -23.86
N LYS A 507 -13.88 1.17 -22.59
CA LYS A 507 -13.88 2.06 -21.42
C LYS A 507 -12.56 1.95 -20.66
N SER A 508 -12.23 2.99 -19.92
CA SER A 508 -11.13 2.96 -18.96
C SER A 508 -11.37 1.89 -17.89
N LEU A 509 -10.30 1.17 -17.52
CA LEU A 509 -10.34 0.25 -16.40
C LEU A 509 -10.25 1.02 -15.07
N PRO A 510 -10.77 0.46 -13.97
CA PRO A 510 -10.62 1.07 -12.65
C PRO A 510 -9.15 1.31 -12.30
N TYR A 511 -8.86 2.47 -11.71
CA TYR A 511 -7.51 2.84 -11.31
C TYR A 511 -6.99 1.96 -10.16
N CYS A 512 -5.73 1.51 -10.25
CA CYS A 512 -5.08 0.75 -9.17
C CYS A 512 -4.59 1.70 -8.08
N LEU A 513 -5.19 1.64 -6.89
CA LEU A 513 -4.81 2.48 -5.74
C LEU A 513 -3.43 2.14 -5.16
N PHE A 514 -2.93 0.96 -5.47
CA PHE A 514 -1.67 0.40 -5.01
C PHE A 514 -1.01 -0.27 -6.22
N ASP A 515 0.26 0.03 -6.47
CA ASP A 515 1.03 -0.56 -7.56
C ASP A 515 2.12 -1.49 -7.04
N TYR A 516 2.71 -2.28 -7.94
CA TYR A 516 3.83 -3.15 -7.60
C TYR A 516 5.01 -2.41 -6.93
N ILE A 517 5.27 -1.16 -7.31
CA ILE A 517 6.35 -0.37 -6.69
C ILE A 517 6.07 -0.07 -5.20
N ASP A 518 4.81 0.06 -4.82
CA ASP A 518 4.41 0.27 -3.42
C ASP A 518 4.63 -1.00 -2.60
N TYR A 519 4.37 -2.17 -3.20
CA TYR A 519 4.72 -3.45 -2.61
C TYR A 519 6.22 -3.53 -2.34
N SER A 520 7.06 -3.23 -3.34
CA SER A 520 8.52 -3.33 -3.19
C SER A 520 9.06 -2.40 -2.11
N ILE A 521 8.56 -1.17 -2.03
CA ILE A 521 8.95 -0.22 -0.96
C ILE A 521 8.52 -0.75 0.40
N HIS A 522 7.28 -1.22 0.52
CA HIS A 522 6.78 -1.75 1.77
C HIS A 522 7.55 -3.01 2.22
N GLU A 523 7.89 -3.89 1.29
CA GLU A 523 8.67 -5.11 1.55
C GLU A 523 10.04 -4.77 2.16
N LYS A 524 10.69 -3.70 1.68
CA LYS A 524 11.99 -3.24 2.19
C LYS A 524 11.92 -2.65 3.60
N ASP A 525 10.82 -1.99 3.95
CA ASP A 525 10.62 -1.36 5.26
C ASP A 525 10.02 -2.31 6.32
N MET A 526 9.51 -3.47 5.89
CA MET A 526 8.79 -4.38 6.77
C MET A 526 9.74 -5.08 7.75
N LYS A 527 9.41 -5.00 9.05
CA LYS A 527 10.10 -5.78 10.09
C LYS A 527 9.62 -7.23 10.05
N MET A 528 10.54 -8.17 9.87
CA MET A 528 10.23 -9.59 9.70
C MET A 528 10.94 -10.48 10.74
N ASP A 529 11.19 -9.97 11.95
CA ASP A 529 11.99 -10.67 12.97
C ASP A 529 11.45 -12.07 13.31
N ASP A 530 10.13 -12.20 13.48
CA ASP A 530 9.46 -13.49 13.75
C ASP A 530 9.68 -14.52 12.63
N ALA A 531 9.48 -14.10 11.38
CA ALA A 531 9.70 -14.98 10.22
C ALA A 531 11.19 -15.32 10.02
N LYS A 532 12.07 -14.35 10.28
CA LYS A 532 13.52 -14.55 10.25
C LYS A 532 13.96 -15.61 11.26
N ASP A 533 13.47 -15.52 12.49
CA ASP A 533 13.78 -16.48 13.56
C ASP A 533 13.26 -17.88 13.22
N PHE A 534 12.04 -17.98 12.68
CA PHE A 534 11.49 -19.23 12.18
C PHE A 534 12.38 -19.86 11.10
N TRP A 535 12.73 -19.13 10.04
CA TRP A 535 13.53 -19.67 8.94
C TRP A 535 14.95 -20.03 9.36
N LYS A 536 15.54 -19.25 10.27
CA LYS A 536 16.84 -19.56 10.86
C LYS A 536 16.80 -20.90 11.59
N GLN A 537 15.78 -21.13 12.43
CA GLN A 537 15.61 -22.38 13.16
C GLN A 537 15.27 -23.56 12.24
N HIS A 538 14.37 -23.36 11.27
CA HIS A 538 13.89 -24.39 10.37
C HIS A 538 15.01 -24.96 9.48
N LEU A 539 15.92 -24.09 9.03
CA LEU A 539 17.04 -24.46 8.18
C LEU A 539 18.33 -24.80 8.97
N ASP A 540 18.31 -24.72 10.31
CA ASP A 540 19.50 -24.89 11.14
C ASP A 540 20.19 -26.25 10.95
N GLY A 541 21.48 -26.25 10.66
CA GLY A 541 22.25 -27.47 10.42
C GLY A 541 21.93 -28.20 9.12
N PHE A 542 21.18 -27.61 8.20
CA PHE A 542 21.00 -28.17 6.86
C PHE A 542 22.26 -27.95 6.02
N SER A 543 23.01 -29.01 5.76
CA SER A 543 24.24 -28.97 4.95
C SER A 543 24.13 -29.73 3.62
N ASN A 544 23.01 -30.44 3.42
CA ASN A 544 22.81 -31.36 2.31
C ASN A 544 22.15 -30.68 1.11
N THR A 545 22.81 -29.65 0.54
CA THR A 545 22.28 -28.88 -0.59
C THR A 545 22.23 -29.67 -1.91
N TYR A 546 22.98 -30.78 -1.99
CA TYR A 546 23.07 -31.63 -3.18
C TYR A 546 22.30 -32.94 -3.01
N LEU A 547 21.39 -33.20 -3.94
CA LEU A 547 20.69 -34.47 -4.06
C LEU A 547 21.57 -35.47 -4.83
N SER A 548 21.67 -36.69 -4.31
CA SER A 548 22.38 -37.80 -4.97
C SER A 548 21.51 -38.41 -6.07
N LEU A 549 21.09 -37.59 -7.04
CA LEU A 549 20.25 -38.03 -8.14
C LEU A 549 21.05 -38.90 -9.13
N PRO A 550 20.40 -39.87 -9.80
CA PRO A 550 21.04 -40.71 -10.80
C PRO A 550 21.26 -39.94 -12.11
N TYR A 551 22.13 -38.93 -12.11
CA TYR A 551 22.43 -38.12 -13.28
C TYR A 551 23.14 -38.95 -14.36
N ASP A 552 22.71 -38.80 -15.62
CA ASP A 552 23.40 -39.40 -16.78
C ASP A 552 24.80 -38.78 -17.00
N ARG A 553 24.98 -37.53 -16.57
CA ARG A 553 26.25 -36.78 -16.62
C ARG A 553 26.38 -35.89 -15.39
N PHE A 554 27.55 -35.90 -14.75
CA PHE A 554 27.85 -34.99 -13.65
C PHE A 554 27.92 -33.53 -14.15
N PRO A 555 27.54 -32.54 -13.32
CA PRO A 555 27.73 -31.12 -13.65
C PRO A 555 29.19 -30.84 -14.02
N ASN A 556 29.42 -29.95 -14.98
CA ASN A 556 30.78 -29.57 -15.37
C ASN A 556 31.55 -28.92 -14.21
N GLU A 557 32.89 -28.96 -14.25
CA GLU A 557 33.78 -28.41 -13.21
C GLU A 557 33.56 -26.90 -12.95
N ASN A 558 32.88 -26.19 -13.87
CA ASN A 558 32.63 -24.76 -13.79
C ASN A 558 31.23 -24.40 -13.27
N ASN A 559 30.41 -25.39 -12.90
CA ASN A 559 29.04 -25.21 -12.44
C ASN A 559 28.15 -24.38 -13.39
N THR A 560 28.46 -24.35 -14.70
CA THR A 560 27.71 -23.54 -15.67
C THR A 560 26.43 -24.27 -16.08
N ARG A 561 25.28 -23.63 -15.83
CA ARG A 561 23.96 -24.15 -16.21
C ARG A 561 23.65 -23.78 -17.66
N SER A 562 23.22 -24.74 -18.46
CA SER A 562 22.83 -24.49 -19.87
C SER A 562 21.48 -23.79 -20.01
N GLY A 563 20.61 -23.89 -19.00
CA GLY A 563 19.20 -23.48 -19.07
C GLY A 563 18.30 -24.46 -19.84
N LEU A 564 18.89 -25.35 -20.65
CA LEU A 564 18.15 -26.33 -21.44
C LEU A 564 17.42 -27.34 -20.56
N GLY A 565 16.12 -27.50 -20.79
CA GLY A 565 15.25 -28.45 -20.12
C GLY A 565 14.36 -29.21 -21.10
N SER A 566 13.70 -30.24 -20.60
CA SER A 566 12.64 -30.96 -21.30
C SER A 566 11.58 -31.40 -20.28
N THR A 567 10.36 -31.62 -20.74
CA THR A 567 9.22 -31.95 -19.90
C THR A 567 8.78 -33.38 -20.18
N VAL A 568 8.58 -34.15 -19.11
CA VAL A 568 7.95 -35.48 -19.15
C VAL A 568 6.62 -35.40 -18.44
N SER A 569 5.54 -35.63 -19.18
CA SER A 569 4.18 -35.56 -18.67
C SER A 569 3.57 -36.95 -18.55
N PHE A 570 2.77 -37.17 -17.50
CA PHE A 570 1.99 -38.38 -17.30
C PHE A 570 0.64 -38.03 -16.66
N GLU A 571 -0.35 -38.89 -16.90
CA GLU A 571 -1.69 -38.72 -16.34
C GLU A 571 -1.98 -39.80 -15.29
N LEU A 572 -2.69 -39.43 -14.22
CA LEU A 572 -3.16 -40.38 -13.21
C LEU A 572 -4.52 -40.93 -13.61
N CYS A 573 -4.69 -42.25 -13.53
CA CYS A 573 -5.97 -42.90 -13.80
C CYS A 573 -7.05 -42.44 -12.81
N THR A 574 -8.30 -42.33 -13.27
CA THR A 574 -9.44 -41.82 -12.49
C THR A 574 -9.63 -42.53 -11.14
N ASN A 575 -9.45 -43.85 -11.10
CA ASN A 575 -9.56 -44.63 -9.87
C ASN A 575 -8.51 -44.23 -8.80
N VAL A 576 -7.31 -43.81 -9.22
CA VAL A 576 -6.27 -43.32 -8.31
C VAL A 576 -6.65 -41.92 -7.81
N VAL A 577 -7.13 -41.07 -8.71
CA VAL A 577 -7.58 -39.71 -8.38
C VAL A 577 -8.75 -39.75 -7.39
N ASP A 578 -9.77 -40.58 -7.62
CA ASP A 578 -10.93 -40.69 -6.73
C ASP A 578 -10.52 -41.15 -5.32
N ARG A 579 -9.62 -42.14 -5.23
CA ARG A 579 -9.09 -42.61 -3.95
C ARG A 579 -8.29 -41.53 -3.24
N MET A 580 -7.48 -40.78 -3.98
CA MET A 580 -6.70 -39.67 -3.45
C MET A 580 -7.60 -38.55 -2.93
N LEU A 581 -8.66 -38.19 -3.67
CA LEU A 581 -9.64 -37.18 -3.26
C LEU A 581 -10.43 -37.61 -2.02
N ASN A 582 -10.84 -38.89 -1.93
CA ASN A 582 -11.51 -39.41 -0.74
C ASN A 582 -10.58 -39.37 0.48
N TYR A 583 -9.33 -39.78 0.33
CA TYR A 583 -8.34 -39.73 1.40
C TYR A 583 -8.08 -38.28 1.85
N MET A 584 -7.94 -37.34 0.90
CA MET A 584 -7.80 -35.92 1.19
C MET A 584 -8.98 -35.36 1.99
N ALA A 585 -10.21 -35.79 1.67
CA ALA A 585 -11.41 -35.37 2.39
C ALA A 585 -11.47 -35.95 3.80
N GLU A 586 -11.11 -37.23 3.98
CA GLU A 586 -11.10 -37.91 5.28
C GLU A 586 -10.04 -37.34 6.24
N HIS A 587 -8.89 -36.93 5.72
CA HIS A 587 -7.74 -36.45 6.53
C HIS A 587 -7.55 -34.92 6.51
N GLU A 588 -8.51 -34.18 5.93
CA GLU A 588 -8.46 -32.72 5.78
C GLU A 588 -7.14 -32.22 5.17
N MET A 589 -6.75 -32.84 4.05
CA MET A 589 -5.51 -32.52 3.33
C MET A 589 -5.78 -31.85 1.99
N THR A 590 -4.82 -31.04 1.53
CA THR A 590 -4.87 -30.44 0.19
C THR A 590 -4.12 -31.29 -0.83
N LEU A 591 -4.45 -31.10 -2.12
CA LEU A 591 -3.77 -31.78 -3.23
C LEU A 591 -2.26 -31.51 -3.20
N PHE A 592 -1.89 -30.27 -2.89
CA PHE A 592 -0.49 -29.88 -2.76
C PHE A 592 0.25 -30.65 -1.66
N GLN A 593 -0.36 -30.82 -0.49
CA GLN A 593 0.26 -31.55 0.64
C GLN A 593 0.49 -33.02 0.28
N VAL A 594 -0.49 -33.66 -0.36
CA VAL A 594 -0.35 -35.05 -0.82
C VAL A 594 0.73 -35.16 -1.92
N GLY A 595 0.74 -34.24 -2.87
CA GLY A 595 1.74 -34.20 -3.95
C GLY A 595 3.16 -33.98 -3.42
N LEU A 596 3.34 -33.07 -2.45
CA LEU A 596 4.63 -32.81 -1.82
C LEU A 596 5.14 -34.03 -1.04
N ALA A 597 4.27 -34.70 -0.27
CA ALA A 597 4.62 -35.94 0.43
C ALA A 597 5.02 -37.06 -0.55
N ALA A 598 4.27 -37.23 -1.65
CA ALA A 598 4.63 -38.17 -2.71
C ALA A 598 5.99 -37.83 -3.35
N PHE A 599 6.29 -36.55 -3.51
CA PHE A 599 7.58 -36.09 -4.04
C PHE A 599 8.73 -36.36 -3.07
N TYR A 600 8.54 -36.21 -1.75
CA TYR A 600 9.52 -36.64 -0.76
C TYR A 600 9.77 -38.15 -0.79
N ILE A 601 8.73 -38.97 -0.93
CA ILE A 601 8.88 -40.42 -1.09
C ILE A 601 9.71 -40.72 -2.34
N PHE A 602 9.41 -40.05 -3.45
CA PHE A 602 10.13 -40.21 -4.71
C PHE A 602 11.62 -39.86 -4.55
N LEU A 603 11.93 -38.69 -3.99
CA LEU A 603 13.32 -38.26 -3.75
C LEU A 603 14.04 -39.21 -2.80
N PHE A 604 13.43 -39.58 -1.67
CA PHE A 604 13.98 -40.55 -0.73
C PHE A 604 14.29 -41.90 -1.40
N LYS A 605 13.36 -42.41 -2.21
CA LYS A 605 13.57 -43.69 -2.92
C LYS A 605 14.69 -43.60 -3.94
N LEU A 606 14.87 -42.46 -4.61
CA LEU A 606 15.95 -42.26 -5.57
C LEU A 606 17.32 -42.07 -4.92
N THR A 607 17.40 -41.25 -3.87
CA THR A 607 18.68 -40.80 -3.32
C THR A 607 19.10 -41.54 -2.05
N GLN A 608 18.17 -42.19 -1.36
CA GLN A 608 18.33 -42.75 -0.01
C GLN A 608 18.72 -41.72 1.07
N GLN A 609 18.62 -40.42 0.77
CA GLN A 609 18.90 -39.34 1.71
C GLN A 609 17.65 -39.08 2.57
N THR A 610 17.83 -38.98 3.89
CA THR A 610 16.75 -38.73 4.85
C THR A 610 16.53 -37.24 5.14
N ASP A 611 17.57 -36.42 5.16
CA ASP A 611 17.46 -34.96 5.29
C ASP A 611 17.30 -34.33 3.90
N LEU A 612 16.06 -34.03 3.53
CA LEU A 612 15.67 -33.54 2.21
C LEU A 612 15.09 -32.13 2.32
N CYS A 613 15.44 -31.27 1.36
CA CYS A 613 14.83 -29.95 1.21
C CYS A 613 14.28 -29.77 -0.20
N VAL A 614 13.02 -29.35 -0.31
CA VAL A 614 12.30 -29.14 -1.56
C VAL A 614 11.83 -27.69 -1.65
N LEU A 615 12.13 -27.00 -2.75
CA LEU A 615 11.62 -25.67 -3.00
C LEU A 615 10.14 -25.73 -3.38
N THR A 616 9.32 -24.92 -2.75
CA THR A 616 7.91 -24.74 -3.09
C THR A 616 7.62 -23.28 -3.40
N ILE A 617 6.53 -23.00 -4.10
CA ILE A 617 6.15 -21.63 -4.48
C ILE A 617 4.94 -21.20 -3.66
N SER A 618 5.01 -20.00 -3.09
CA SER A 618 3.85 -19.28 -2.56
C SER A 618 3.54 -18.10 -3.46
N ALA A 619 2.26 -17.85 -3.76
CA ALA A 619 1.83 -16.66 -4.48
C ALA A 619 2.20 -15.36 -3.74
N ASN A 620 2.38 -15.43 -2.41
CA ASN A 620 2.83 -14.33 -1.55
C ASN A 620 1.96 -13.05 -1.64
N ARG A 621 0.68 -13.21 -1.99
CA ARG A 621 -0.34 -12.13 -1.97
C ARG A 621 -1.10 -12.18 -0.65
N TYR A 622 -0.40 -11.91 0.45
CA TYR A 622 -0.92 -12.04 1.83
C TYR A 622 -1.79 -10.84 2.29
N ARG A 623 -1.92 -9.82 1.44
CA ARG A 623 -2.68 -8.60 1.67
C ARG A 623 -3.75 -8.43 0.60
N ALA A 624 -4.91 -7.91 1.00
CA ALA A 624 -6.06 -7.77 0.09
C ALA A 624 -5.74 -6.85 -1.09
N GLU A 625 -4.92 -5.83 -0.85
CA GLU A 625 -4.51 -4.84 -1.85
C GLU A 625 -3.63 -5.45 -2.94
N LEU A 626 -2.94 -6.56 -2.67
CA LEU A 626 -2.05 -7.23 -3.63
C LEU A 626 -2.79 -8.16 -4.58
N LYS A 627 -4.09 -8.40 -4.37
CA LYS A 627 -4.83 -9.43 -5.10
C LYS A 627 -4.98 -9.11 -6.58
N ASP A 628 -5.22 -7.85 -6.92
CA ASP A 628 -5.65 -7.42 -8.27
C ASP A 628 -4.55 -6.68 -9.04
N ILE A 629 -3.28 -6.90 -8.69
CA ILE A 629 -2.11 -6.19 -9.24
C ILE A 629 -1.27 -7.16 -10.10
N LEU A 630 -0.92 -6.76 -11.31
CA LEU A 630 0.10 -7.51 -12.07
C LEU A 630 1.49 -7.31 -11.46
N GLY A 631 2.27 -8.37 -11.37
CA GLY A 631 3.64 -8.28 -10.87
C GLY A 631 4.21 -9.62 -10.44
N PHE A 632 5.49 -9.63 -10.08
CA PHE A 632 6.17 -10.82 -9.58
C PHE A 632 6.16 -10.85 -8.05
N PHE A 633 5.14 -11.46 -7.44
CA PHE A 633 5.04 -11.58 -5.98
C PHE A 633 5.56 -12.93 -5.47
N SER A 634 5.53 -13.94 -6.35
CA SER A 634 5.84 -15.32 -6.03
C SER A 634 7.13 -15.47 -5.23
N ASN A 635 7.02 -16.05 -4.03
CA ASN A 635 8.15 -16.34 -3.17
C ASN A 635 8.46 -17.84 -3.14
N THR A 636 9.72 -18.17 -2.95
CA THR A 636 10.20 -19.55 -2.89
C THR A 636 10.41 -19.97 -1.44
N LEU A 637 9.85 -21.10 -1.03
CA LEU A 637 9.91 -21.60 0.34
C LEU A 637 10.68 -22.93 0.39
N PRO A 638 11.83 -23.00 1.11
CA PRO A 638 12.59 -24.22 1.27
C PRO A 638 11.94 -25.14 2.33
N GLN A 639 11.23 -26.15 1.87
CA GLN A 639 10.58 -27.14 2.72
C GLN A 639 11.61 -28.21 3.09
N ARG A 640 12.29 -28.04 4.22
CA ARG A 640 13.16 -29.08 4.80
C ARG A 640 12.35 -30.09 5.61
N MET A 641 12.66 -31.37 5.44
CA MET A 641 12.11 -32.48 6.20
C MET A 641 13.17 -33.55 6.44
N ILE A 642 13.27 -34.03 7.68
CA ILE A 642 14.07 -35.21 8.04
C ILE A 642 13.11 -36.41 8.03
N ILE A 643 13.27 -37.28 7.04
CA ILE A 643 12.42 -38.45 6.81
C ILE A 643 12.92 -39.61 7.66
N ASP A 644 12.01 -40.21 8.44
CA ASP A 644 12.23 -41.51 9.06
C ASP A 644 11.76 -42.63 8.10
N PRO A 645 12.65 -43.54 7.66
CA PRO A 645 12.29 -44.67 6.80
C PRO A 645 11.22 -45.60 7.38
N HIS A 646 10.95 -45.54 8.68
CA HIS A 646 9.96 -46.37 9.38
C HIS A 646 8.59 -45.70 9.52
N TRP A 647 8.41 -44.46 9.06
CA TRP A 647 7.10 -43.80 9.10
C TRP A 647 6.06 -44.54 8.27
N THR A 648 4.84 -44.55 8.81
CA THR A 648 3.63 -44.82 8.03
C THR A 648 3.33 -43.66 7.07
N LEU A 649 2.49 -43.90 6.07
CA LEU A 649 2.06 -42.83 5.17
C LEU A 649 1.31 -41.72 5.92
N ASP A 650 0.46 -42.08 6.88
CA ASP A 650 -0.29 -41.12 7.70
C ASP A 650 0.66 -40.19 8.46
N GLN A 651 1.73 -40.72 9.07
CA GLN A 651 2.73 -39.91 9.77
C GLN A 651 3.46 -38.94 8.83
N LEU A 652 3.86 -39.39 7.64
CA LEU A 652 4.51 -38.52 6.65
C LEU A 652 3.57 -37.39 6.21
N PHE A 653 2.29 -37.71 6.01
CA PHE A 653 1.28 -36.75 5.62
C PHE A 653 1.02 -35.72 6.72
N ASP A 654 0.92 -36.15 7.99
CA ASP A 654 0.80 -35.24 9.13
C ASP A 654 2.00 -34.29 9.22
N CYS A 655 3.23 -34.81 9.08
CA CYS A 655 4.43 -33.98 9.07
C CYS A 655 4.45 -33.00 7.90
N THR A 656 3.99 -33.42 6.71
CA THR A 656 3.92 -32.55 5.52
C THR A 656 2.87 -31.45 5.71
N LYS A 657 1.71 -31.79 6.28
CA LYS A 657 0.65 -30.83 6.61
C LYS A 657 1.16 -29.77 7.59
N GLU A 658 1.79 -30.19 8.68
CA GLU A 658 2.36 -29.29 9.68
C GLU A 658 3.45 -28.38 9.09
N LEU A 659 4.35 -28.96 8.28
CA LEU A 659 5.41 -28.23 7.58
C LEU A 659 4.84 -27.13 6.68
N CYS A 660 3.89 -27.47 5.82
CA CYS A 660 3.24 -26.50 4.94
C CYS A 660 2.57 -25.37 5.75
N LEU A 661 1.82 -25.69 6.81
CA LEU A 661 1.15 -24.68 7.64
C LEU A 661 2.13 -23.71 8.31
N LYS A 662 3.23 -24.22 8.88
CA LYS A 662 4.26 -23.38 9.51
C LYS A 662 4.99 -22.50 8.49
N SER A 663 5.38 -23.08 7.35
CA SER A 663 6.06 -22.33 6.28
C SER A 663 5.19 -21.22 5.70
N MET A 664 3.88 -21.45 5.54
CA MET A 664 2.96 -20.49 4.94
C MET A 664 2.74 -19.25 5.80
N ARG A 665 2.75 -19.39 7.13
CA ARG A 665 2.66 -18.24 8.06
C ARG A 665 3.86 -17.28 7.92
N HIS A 666 5.01 -17.81 7.53
CA HIS A 666 6.26 -17.06 7.38
C HIS A 666 6.69 -16.90 5.91
N ALA A 667 5.77 -17.14 4.97
CA ALA A 667 6.05 -17.14 3.54
C ALA A 667 6.38 -15.76 2.95
N HIS A 668 6.16 -14.69 3.72
CA HIS A 668 6.48 -13.32 3.33
C HIS A 668 7.97 -12.97 3.49
N PHE A 669 8.74 -13.81 4.18
CA PHE A 669 10.17 -13.60 4.35
C PHE A 669 10.92 -13.91 3.05
N PRO A 670 11.77 -13.02 2.51
CA PRO A 670 12.42 -13.23 1.22
C PRO A 670 13.34 -14.45 1.22
N TYR A 671 13.24 -15.28 0.18
CA TYR A 671 14.13 -16.44 0.01
C TYR A 671 15.63 -16.07 0.00
N GLN A 672 15.95 -14.89 -0.50
CA GLN A 672 17.31 -14.35 -0.60
C GLN A 672 17.92 -14.19 0.78
N GLU A 673 17.16 -13.59 1.69
CA GLU A 673 17.50 -13.42 3.10
C GLU A 673 17.63 -14.78 3.80
N MET A 674 16.80 -15.77 3.45
CA MET A 674 16.87 -17.11 4.05
C MET A 674 18.22 -17.80 3.84
N GLY A 675 18.84 -17.68 2.66
CA GLY A 675 20.14 -18.31 2.46
C GLY A 675 21.30 -17.51 3.05
N GLU A 676 21.18 -16.18 3.21
CA GLU A 676 22.15 -15.40 3.99
C GLU A 676 22.19 -15.89 5.45
N LEU A 677 21.05 -16.27 6.03
CA LEU A 677 20.99 -16.89 7.36
C LEU A 677 21.80 -18.19 7.46
N GLN A 678 21.98 -18.92 6.35
CA GLN A 678 22.75 -20.15 6.27
C GLN A 678 24.22 -19.91 5.90
N GLY A 679 24.66 -18.64 5.79
CA GLY A 679 26.00 -18.30 5.30
C GLY A 679 26.21 -18.64 3.83
N ILE A 680 25.13 -18.88 3.09
CA ILE A 680 25.15 -19.17 1.66
C ILE A 680 24.92 -17.84 0.92
N GLN A 681 25.88 -17.41 0.11
CA GLN A 681 25.64 -16.26 -0.77
C GLN A 681 24.58 -16.62 -1.82
N THR A 682 23.35 -16.21 -1.56
CA THR A 682 22.17 -16.49 -2.40
C THR A 682 22.14 -15.68 -3.69
N LEU A 683 22.85 -14.55 -3.70
CA LEU A 683 22.90 -13.59 -4.82
C LEU A 683 23.60 -14.14 -6.07
N PHE A 684 24.44 -15.18 -5.94
CA PHE A 684 25.27 -15.71 -7.04
C PHE A 684 25.03 -17.20 -7.34
N LEU A 685 24.13 -17.85 -6.60
CA LEU A 685 23.81 -19.26 -6.77
C LEU A 685 22.35 -19.39 -7.22
N ALA A 686 22.13 -20.08 -8.33
CA ALA A 686 20.82 -20.16 -8.95
C ALA A 686 19.74 -20.80 -8.04
N GLU A 687 20.13 -21.75 -7.18
CA GLU A 687 19.31 -22.27 -6.07
C GLU A 687 20.23 -22.59 -4.87
N PRO A 688 20.46 -21.62 -3.98
CA PRO A 688 21.47 -21.71 -2.93
C PRO A 688 21.17 -22.79 -1.89
N ILE A 689 19.89 -23.09 -1.66
CA ILE A 689 19.46 -23.96 -0.55
C ILE A 689 19.22 -25.41 -1.03
N CYS A 690 18.51 -25.66 -2.15
CA CYS A 690 18.30 -27.04 -2.64
C CYS A 690 17.95 -27.10 -4.13
N GLN A 691 18.07 -28.29 -4.74
CA GLN A 691 18.03 -28.52 -6.20
C GLN A 691 16.69 -29.02 -6.75
N ALA A 692 15.74 -29.40 -5.90
CA ALA A 692 14.45 -29.94 -6.31
C ALA A 692 13.33 -28.95 -6.00
N LYS A 693 12.42 -28.76 -6.95
CA LYS A 693 11.28 -27.88 -6.83
C LYS A 693 9.98 -28.65 -7.05
N CYS A 694 8.99 -28.38 -6.20
CA CYS A 694 7.65 -28.93 -6.27
C CYS A 694 6.64 -27.78 -6.27
N SER A 695 5.75 -27.78 -7.25
CA SER A 695 4.66 -26.82 -7.36
C SER A 695 3.39 -27.55 -7.78
N SER A 696 2.25 -27.05 -7.33
CA SER A 696 0.94 -27.49 -7.81
C SER A 696 0.16 -26.30 -8.30
N GLU A 697 -0.55 -26.47 -9.40
CA GLU A 697 -1.48 -25.49 -9.91
C GLU A 697 -2.84 -26.15 -10.08
N LEU A 698 -3.88 -25.51 -9.53
CA LEU A 698 -5.24 -25.95 -9.82
C LEU A 698 -5.63 -25.37 -11.17
N VAL A 699 -5.34 -26.11 -12.23
CA VAL A 699 -5.86 -25.79 -13.55
C VAL A 699 -7.34 -26.19 -13.56
N LEU A 700 -8.22 -25.31 -13.05
CA LEU A 700 -9.59 -25.26 -13.58
C LEU A 700 -9.38 -25.11 -15.07
N LYS A 701 -9.72 -26.14 -15.86
CA LYS A 701 -9.51 -26.18 -17.33
C LYS A 701 -9.51 -24.74 -17.83
N PRO A 702 -8.41 -24.23 -18.43
CA PRO A 702 -8.50 -22.92 -19.04
C PRO A 702 -9.69 -23.07 -19.94
N SER A 703 -10.69 -22.21 -19.76
CA SER A 703 -11.77 -22.24 -20.71
C SER A 703 -11.05 -22.07 -22.03
N ARG A 704 -11.08 -23.11 -22.88
CA ARG A 704 -10.59 -22.99 -24.25
C ARG A 704 -11.33 -21.82 -24.94
N SER A 705 -12.38 -21.30 -24.30
CA SER A 705 -13.12 -20.08 -24.55
C SER A 705 -12.56 -18.78 -23.94
N LEU A 706 -11.41 -18.67 -23.29
CA LEU A 706 -11.02 -17.40 -22.63
C LEU A 706 -10.86 -16.24 -23.63
N LEU A 707 -10.34 -16.50 -24.84
CA LEU A 707 -10.38 -15.57 -25.96
C LEU A 707 -11.79 -15.44 -26.59
N ASP A 708 -12.59 -16.49 -26.57
CA ASP A 708 -13.94 -16.48 -27.13
C ASP A 708 -14.92 -15.67 -26.26
N ASP A 709 -14.75 -15.74 -24.94
CA ASP A 709 -15.47 -14.97 -23.91
C ASP A 709 -15.11 -13.47 -23.98
N MET A 710 -14.00 -13.10 -24.65
CA MET A 710 -13.70 -11.69 -24.97
C MET A 710 -14.60 -11.11 -26.06
N VAL A 711 -15.17 -11.96 -26.93
CA VAL A 711 -15.91 -11.54 -28.12
C VAL A 711 -17.42 -11.71 -27.96
N ALA A 712 -17.87 -12.63 -27.09
CA ALA A 712 -19.27 -12.77 -26.69
C ALA A 712 -19.79 -11.55 -25.92
#